data_AF-A0A958GIA2-F1
#
_entry.id   AF-A0A958GIA2-F1
#
_cell.length_a   1.000
_cell.length_b   1.000
_cell.length_c   1.000
_cell.angle_alpha   90.00
_cell.angle_beta   90.00
_cell.angle_gamma   90.00
#
_symmetry.space_group_name_H-M   'P 1'
#
loop_
_entity.id
_entity.type
_entity.pdbx_description
1 polymer ?
#
loop_
_entity_poly.entity_id
_entity_poly.type
_entity_poly.pdbx_seq_one_letter_code
_entity_poly.pdbx_strand_id
1 'polypeptide(L)'
;MLVVSEPRSFQGAPVHGVWRPLRGIICISLWIGILSTSFSYAQDKASEVDEVSEKESVDAVLLLDASASMRLTDPDRLRDDGAALFLQFLKEGDRLAIVEFDSTARVLRPLTRYHPIQDPEIKDTLHEVSDTGLYTDLVAGVVEAKRLLEADPRPSSARTIILLSDGKLDPDPEVATAEGLKAGLVYTLLPELKQKGIILHTLALSEQSDKELLAQMAQATDGMSWYSESPEGIHEAFKELFLVVKKPQLVPQTSKGFRIDGEVQEATFYINKDGLEDTLTLRAPSGAMYEQGALGPGMEWFEGQEFITVTIDEPEAGMWQVIGLLENRSFATVLTNLKLITDWPATVTAGSERVLRARLYDDERPVVLPEMTSVTTYTFQIIPTDRVSEPVARGELKDNGEDSDEKADDGVFSAPVLIETQGDYQLLLLAKAPTFERQQTLPFRVKPRLVNLSVVAVEDVSRIAVGSKIAASVDYFRVTLNPEVENLSNLEVQLLAKDSKKNLFDLDVKKRTDGSLRYEVPASALLEEGEYELQAIVTGETKKKKVRGTSQVVYYTRKITEEEKEGPVTHLVTKTEPEKPPEPPYLLFSLLILGLNVGTTAFCVKKLKSGGSQKEEALPDLVIDEKILSALVELEEKVSLREVNLD
;
A
#
# COMPACT_ATOMS: atom_id res chain seq x y z
N MET A 1 -4.12 58.31 53.64
CA MET A 1 -3.67 59.73 53.69
C MET A 1 -3.21 59.97 55.12
N LEU A 2 -1.94 60.18 55.45
CA LEU A 2 -0.92 61.00 54.81
C LEU A 2 0.48 60.49 55.25
N VAL A 3 1.41 60.45 54.28
CA VAL A 3 2.75 61.09 54.34
C VAL A 3 3.88 60.45 55.17
N VAL A 4 4.86 59.96 54.38
CA VAL A 4 6.30 60.31 54.39
C VAL A 4 7.23 59.61 55.40
N SER A 5 8.08 58.79 54.78
CA SER A 5 9.52 58.56 54.97
C SER A 5 10.27 59.23 56.12
N GLU A 6 11.20 58.48 56.73
CA GLU A 6 12.64 58.69 56.54
C GLU A 6 13.48 57.50 57.07
N PRO A 7 14.75 57.34 56.60
CA PRO A 7 15.61 56.17 56.81
C PRO A 7 16.82 56.43 57.72
N ARG A 8 17.55 55.37 58.10
CA ARG A 8 18.97 55.29 58.54
C ARG A 8 19.19 53.86 59.03
N SER A 9 20.31 53.15 58.94
CA SER A 9 21.68 53.31 58.43
C SER A 9 22.42 52.03 58.88
N PHE A 10 23.39 51.51 58.10
CA PHE A 10 24.61 50.74 58.52
C PHE A 10 24.43 49.56 59.51
N GLN A 11 24.96 48.35 59.34
CA GLN A 11 26.35 47.89 59.17
C GLN A 11 26.27 46.34 59.32
N GLY A 12 26.96 45.50 58.55
CA GLY A 12 28.24 44.94 58.98
C GLY A 12 28.18 43.44 59.40
N ALA A 13 28.61 42.58 58.47
CA ALA A 13 29.37 41.32 58.65
C ALA A 13 28.69 40.00 59.14
N PRO A 14 29.23 38.83 58.70
CA PRO A 14 28.60 37.49 58.64
C PRO A 14 28.98 36.61 59.87
N VAL A 15 28.52 35.37 60.11
CA VAL A 15 28.80 34.09 59.40
C VAL A 15 27.91 32.92 59.94
N HIS A 16 27.70 31.89 59.09
CA HIS A 16 27.25 30.49 59.33
C HIS A 16 25.83 30.27 59.89
N GLY A 17 24.97 29.37 59.42
CA GLY A 17 24.97 28.34 58.38
C GLY A 17 23.62 27.58 58.47
N VAL A 18 23.40 26.60 57.59
CA VAL A 18 22.37 25.53 57.65
C VAL A 18 20.95 25.90 57.13
N TRP A 19 20.44 25.13 56.15
CA TRP A 19 18.99 24.99 55.88
C TRP A 19 18.40 25.44 54.51
N ARG A 20 18.23 24.58 53.49
CA ARG A 20 17.38 24.86 52.27
C ARG A 20 15.87 24.93 52.64
N PRO A 21 14.91 25.43 51.81
CA PRO A 21 14.93 25.55 50.34
C PRO A 21 14.31 26.85 49.74
N LEU A 22 14.77 27.25 48.54
CA LEU A 22 14.04 28.20 47.69
C LEU A 22 14.00 27.66 46.25
N ARG A 23 13.09 26.71 46.04
CA ARG A 23 12.43 26.47 44.76
C ARG A 23 11.42 27.62 44.57
N GLY A 24 11.79 28.64 43.78
CA GLY A 24 10.88 29.78 43.57
C GLY A 24 11.27 30.77 42.49
N ILE A 25 12.51 30.73 41.96
CA ILE A 25 12.97 31.77 41.00
C ILE A 25 13.40 31.17 39.63
N ILE A 26 13.39 29.85 39.45
CA ILE A 26 13.70 29.21 38.16
C ILE A 26 12.45 28.95 37.29
N CYS A 27 11.24 29.12 37.83
CA CYS A 27 10.00 28.86 37.06
C CYS A 27 9.49 30.05 36.24
N ILE A 28 10.05 31.26 36.36
CA ILE A 28 9.56 32.45 35.63
C ILE A 28 10.43 32.77 34.39
N SER A 29 11.68 32.33 34.34
CA SER A 29 12.53 32.43 33.13
C SER A 29 12.31 31.29 32.13
N LEU A 30 11.69 30.18 32.55
CA LEU A 30 11.34 29.05 31.69
C LEU A 30 9.98 29.19 30.97
N TRP A 31 9.12 30.12 31.39
CA TRP A 31 7.83 30.38 30.73
C TRP A 31 7.89 31.45 29.62
N ILE A 32 8.91 32.31 29.60
CA ILE A 32 9.10 33.32 28.55
C ILE A 32 9.94 32.77 27.37
N GLY A 33 10.76 31.74 27.62
CA GLY A 33 11.49 31.02 26.55
C GLY A 33 10.61 30.08 25.72
N ILE A 34 9.57 29.49 26.32
CA ILE A 34 8.68 28.53 25.62
C ILE A 34 7.60 29.27 24.80
N LEU A 35 7.25 30.51 25.16
CA LEU A 35 6.31 31.33 24.38
C LEU A 35 6.97 32.04 23.19
N SER A 36 8.30 32.18 23.16
CA SER A 36 9.03 32.82 22.05
C SER A 36 9.56 31.83 21.01
N THR A 37 9.79 30.56 21.36
CA THR A 37 10.03 29.48 20.38
C THR A 37 8.76 29.01 19.67
N SER A 38 7.58 29.26 20.24
CA SER A 38 6.29 28.90 19.64
C SER A 38 5.76 29.94 18.65
N PHE A 39 6.33 31.16 18.61
CA PHE A 39 5.91 32.21 17.67
C PHE A 39 6.77 32.24 16.39
N SER A 40 8.03 31.78 16.43
CA SER A 40 8.85 31.61 15.22
C SER A 40 8.68 30.26 14.51
N TYR A 41 8.16 29.23 15.18
CA TYR A 41 7.82 27.96 14.51
C TYR A 41 6.41 27.98 13.88
N ALA A 42 5.52 28.87 14.34
CA ALA A 42 4.17 29.03 13.83
C ALA A 42 4.04 30.00 12.65
N GLN A 43 5.09 30.76 12.32
CA GLN A 43 5.08 31.73 11.22
C GLN A 43 5.86 31.26 9.97
N ASP A 44 6.55 30.11 10.04
CA ASP A 44 7.24 29.46 8.91
C ASP A 44 6.47 28.24 8.36
N LYS A 45 5.29 27.96 8.92
CA LYS A 45 4.40 26.82 8.55
C LYS A 45 3.02 27.29 8.05
N ALA A 46 2.87 28.57 7.74
CA ALA A 46 1.61 29.18 7.29
C ALA A 46 1.68 29.70 5.84
N SER A 47 2.66 29.27 5.06
CA SER A 47 2.78 29.58 3.63
C SER A 47 3.38 28.40 2.87
N GLU A 48 2.78 27.22 3.04
CA GLU A 48 2.93 26.08 2.15
C GLU A 48 1.63 25.27 2.25
N VAL A 49 0.52 25.95 1.94
CA VAL A 49 -0.63 25.26 1.38
C VAL A 49 -0.28 25.18 -0.09
N ASP A 50 0.21 24.02 -0.53
CA ASP A 50 0.21 23.71 -1.95
C ASP A 50 -1.24 23.86 -2.40
N GLU A 51 -1.55 24.96 -3.09
CA GLU A 51 -2.67 24.98 -4.02
C GLU A 51 -2.45 23.75 -4.90
N VAL A 52 -3.29 22.72 -4.72
CA VAL A 52 -3.41 21.64 -5.69
C VAL A 52 -4.02 22.28 -6.92
N SER A 53 -3.19 22.97 -7.70
CA SER A 53 -3.53 23.47 -9.03
C SER A 53 -3.88 22.23 -9.84
N GLU A 54 -5.16 22.02 -10.09
CA GLU A 54 -5.60 20.99 -11.02
C GLU A 54 -4.90 21.24 -12.36
N LYS A 55 -4.11 20.26 -12.78
CA LYS A 55 -3.34 20.36 -14.02
C LYS A 55 -4.26 20.03 -15.19
N GLU A 56 -4.85 21.06 -15.79
CA GLU A 56 -5.85 20.94 -16.87
C GLU A 56 -5.33 20.30 -18.17
N SER A 57 -4.01 20.25 -18.36
CA SER A 57 -3.34 19.75 -19.58
C SER A 57 -2.14 18.86 -19.27
N VAL A 58 -1.65 18.13 -20.26
CA VAL A 58 -0.54 17.19 -20.12
C VAL A 58 0.62 17.57 -21.04
N ASP A 59 1.83 17.51 -20.51
CA ASP A 59 3.10 17.47 -21.23
C ASP A 59 3.65 16.06 -21.12
N ALA A 60 3.52 15.30 -22.20
CA ALA A 60 3.90 13.89 -22.23
C ALA A 60 5.15 13.67 -23.08
N VAL A 61 6.03 12.80 -22.60
CA VAL A 61 7.12 12.22 -23.40
C VAL A 61 6.88 10.72 -23.53
N LEU A 62 6.68 10.25 -24.75
CA LEU A 62 6.75 8.82 -25.09
C LEU A 62 8.22 8.46 -25.25
N LEU A 63 8.72 7.60 -24.37
CA LEU A 63 10.10 7.12 -24.36
C LEU A 63 10.11 5.66 -24.78
N LEU A 64 10.64 5.39 -25.99
CA LEU A 64 10.50 4.11 -26.68
C LEU A 64 11.86 3.43 -26.81
N ASP A 65 11.95 2.19 -26.34
CA ASP A 65 13.16 1.39 -26.42
C ASP A 65 13.42 0.92 -27.86
N ALA A 66 14.62 1.21 -28.37
CA ALA A 66 15.07 0.88 -29.72
C ALA A 66 16.20 -0.18 -29.76
N SER A 67 16.46 -0.83 -28.63
CA SER A 67 17.46 -1.88 -28.49
C SER A 67 17.14 -3.13 -29.33
N ALA A 68 18.17 -3.90 -29.65
CA ALA A 68 18.06 -5.08 -30.50
C ALA A 68 17.29 -6.24 -29.84
N SER A 69 17.19 -6.27 -28.50
CA SER A 69 16.36 -7.25 -27.78
C SER A 69 14.88 -7.11 -28.12
N MET A 70 14.43 -5.91 -28.51
CA MET A 70 13.05 -5.63 -28.92
C MET A 70 12.59 -6.47 -30.12
N ARG A 71 13.50 -6.99 -30.95
CA ARG A 71 13.14 -7.96 -32.01
C ARG A 71 12.59 -9.29 -31.48
N LEU A 72 12.97 -9.63 -30.25
CA LEU A 72 12.56 -10.86 -29.58
C LEU A 72 11.44 -10.58 -28.57
N THR A 73 11.53 -9.46 -27.85
CA THR A 73 10.57 -9.11 -26.78
C THR A 73 9.34 -8.39 -27.31
N ASP A 74 9.41 -7.73 -28.46
CA ASP A 74 8.30 -7.05 -29.12
C ASP A 74 8.29 -7.26 -30.65
N PRO A 75 8.15 -8.52 -31.14
CA PRO A 75 8.25 -8.84 -32.56
C PRO A 75 7.11 -8.23 -33.40
N ASP A 76 5.94 -8.01 -32.79
CA ASP A 76 4.76 -7.44 -33.43
C ASP A 76 4.73 -5.91 -33.34
N ARG A 77 5.75 -5.28 -32.74
CA ARG A 77 5.84 -3.83 -32.51
C ARG A 77 4.65 -3.27 -31.73
N LEU A 78 4.22 -4.00 -30.71
CA LEU A 78 3.19 -3.61 -29.76
C LEU A 78 3.51 -2.29 -29.05
N ARG A 79 4.78 -1.89 -28.96
CA ARG A 79 5.17 -0.55 -28.50
C ARG A 79 4.59 0.58 -29.37
N ASP A 80 4.53 0.38 -30.68
CA ASP A 80 4.00 1.36 -31.62
C ASP A 80 2.47 1.46 -31.43
N ASP A 81 1.80 0.31 -31.28
CA ASP A 81 0.36 0.24 -31.01
C ASP A 81 0.01 0.87 -29.66
N GLY A 82 0.77 0.58 -28.62
CA GLY A 82 0.64 1.19 -27.31
C GLY A 82 0.82 2.70 -27.36
N ALA A 83 1.87 3.18 -28.02
CA ALA A 83 2.11 4.60 -28.24
C ALA A 83 0.97 5.26 -29.06
N ALA A 84 0.41 4.57 -30.05
CA ALA A 84 -0.72 5.06 -30.83
C ALA A 84 -2.03 5.10 -30.04
N LEU A 85 -2.25 4.16 -29.12
CA LEU A 85 -3.39 4.20 -28.18
C LEU A 85 -3.29 5.42 -27.27
N PHE A 86 -2.09 5.78 -26.81
CA PHE A 86 -1.88 6.97 -25.98
C PHE A 86 -2.36 8.27 -26.66
N LEU A 87 -2.20 8.39 -27.98
CA LEU A 87 -2.65 9.57 -28.74
C LEU A 87 -4.16 9.80 -28.59
N GLN A 88 -4.95 8.73 -28.46
CA GLN A 88 -6.41 8.82 -28.31
C GLN A 88 -6.83 9.53 -27.02
N PHE A 89 -5.92 9.66 -26.05
CA PHE A 89 -6.16 10.32 -24.77
C PHE A 89 -5.71 11.78 -24.71
N LEU A 90 -4.97 12.23 -25.72
CA LEU A 90 -4.51 13.61 -25.80
C LEU A 90 -5.63 14.49 -26.36
N LYS A 91 -5.81 15.67 -25.76
CA LYS A 91 -6.75 16.71 -26.19
C LYS A 91 -5.99 17.93 -26.70
N GLU A 92 -6.71 18.81 -27.40
CA GLU A 92 -6.16 20.12 -27.74
C GLU A 92 -5.69 20.85 -26.47
N GLY A 93 -4.44 21.33 -26.48
CA GLY A 93 -3.79 21.94 -25.32
C GLY A 93 -2.74 21.06 -24.64
N ASP A 94 -2.70 19.76 -24.94
CA ASP A 94 -1.60 18.89 -24.54
C ASP A 94 -0.36 19.08 -25.43
N ARG A 95 0.80 18.68 -24.92
CA ARG A 95 2.05 18.58 -25.69
C ARG A 95 2.58 17.15 -25.63
N LEU A 96 3.16 16.71 -26.75
CA LEU A 96 3.73 15.39 -26.90
C LEU A 96 5.16 15.48 -27.41
N ALA A 97 6.07 14.69 -26.87
CA ALA A 97 7.37 14.39 -27.48
C ALA A 97 7.48 12.89 -27.70
N ILE A 98 8.25 12.51 -28.72
CA ILE A 98 8.60 11.11 -28.98
C ILE A 98 10.12 11.03 -28.97
N VAL A 99 10.64 10.20 -28.08
CA VAL A 99 12.07 9.95 -27.91
C VAL A 99 12.29 8.46 -28.05
N GLU A 100 13.18 8.06 -28.94
CA GLU A 100 13.71 6.70 -28.93
C GLU A 100 15.03 6.67 -28.15
N PHE A 101 15.36 5.53 -27.55
CA PHE A 101 16.66 5.35 -26.92
C PHE A 101 17.23 3.96 -27.12
N ASP A 102 18.56 3.90 -27.20
CA ASP A 102 19.38 2.70 -27.15
C ASP A 102 20.59 2.96 -26.21
N SER A 103 21.81 3.01 -26.72
CA SER A 103 22.98 3.58 -26.02
C SER A 103 22.87 5.09 -25.85
N THR A 104 22.07 5.75 -26.70
CA THR A 104 21.83 7.20 -26.68
C THR A 104 20.35 7.49 -26.86
N ALA A 105 19.90 8.70 -26.49
CA ALA A 105 18.54 9.14 -26.73
C ALA A 105 18.46 10.02 -27.99
N ARG A 106 17.50 9.74 -28.88
CA ARG A 106 17.21 10.54 -30.08
C ARG A 106 15.77 11.04 -30.04
N VAL A 107 15.61 12.36 -30.13
CA VAL A 107 14.29 13.00 -30.21
C VAL A 107 13.78 12.89 -31.65
N LEU A 108 12.74 12.09 -31.85
CA LEU A 108 12.05 11.95 -33.14
C LEU A 108 11.03 13.06 -33.34
N ARG A 109 10.31 13.40 -32.27
CA ARG A 109 9.37 14.53 -32.22
C ARG A 109 9.67 15.40 -31.00
N PRO A 110 10.00 16.69 -31.16
CA PRO A 110 10.18 17.58 -30.02
C PRO A 110 8.86 17.80 -29.26
N LEU A 111 8.94 18.24 -28.00
CA LEU A 111 7.77 18.55 -27.18
C LEU A 111 6.97 19.72 -27.77
N THR A 112 5.97 19.39 -28.59
CA THR A 112 5.12 20.37 -29.28
C THR A 112 3.65 20.06 -29.06
N ARG A 113 2.79 21.06 -29.27
CA ARG A 113 1.34 20.92 -29.10
C ARG A 113 0.81 19.74 -29.93
N TYR A 114 -0.12 19.02 -29.33
CA TYR A 114 -0.84 17.93 -29.97
C TYR A 114 -2.14 18.44 -30.60
N HIS A 115 -2.47 17.91 -31.78
CA HIS A 115 -3.76 18.11 -32.42
C HIS A 115 -4.13 16.83 -33.19
N PRO A 116 -5.36 16.29 -33.08
CA PRO A 116 -5.74 15.00 -33.68
C PRO A 116 -5.53 14.88 -35.19
N ILE A 117 -5.53 16.01 -35.92
CA ILE A 117 -5.20 16.04 -37.36
C ILE A 117 -3.78 15.53 -37.67
N GLN A 118 -2.88 15.52 -36.68
CA GLN A 118 -1.49 15.10 -36.81
C GLN A 118 -1.32 13.59 -36.58
N ASP A 119 -2.36 12.86 -36.17
CA ASP A 119 -2.27 11.43 -35.84
C ASP A 119 -1.60 10.59 -36.94
N PRO A 120 -1.87 10.78 -38.24
CA PRO A 120 -1.18 10.03 -39.28
C PRO A 120 0.34 10.28 -39.27
N GLU A 121 0.77 11.55 -39.17
CA GLU A 121 2.19 11.93 -39.14
C GLU A 121 2.89 11.41 -37.87
N ILE A 122 2.20 11.47 -36.73
CA ILE A 122 2.73 10.98 -35.46
C ILE A 122 2.89 9.45 -35.51
N LYS A 123 1.93 8.72 -36.10
CA LYS A 123 2.03 7.27 -36.30
C LYS A 123 3.17 6.90 -37.24
N ASP A 124 3.37 7.65 -38.33
CA ASP A 124 4.53 7.46 -39.20
C ASP A 124 5.84 7.64 -38.40
N THR A 125 5.91 8.64 -37.52
CA THR A 125 7.07 8.86 -36.62
C THR A 125 7.29 7.69 -35.65
N LEU A 126 6.22 7.07 -35.13
CA LEU A 126 6.34 5.88 -34.26
C LEU A 126 6.93 4.68 -35.02
N HIS A 127 6.58 4.51 -36.28
CA HIS A 127 7.13 3.45 -37.12
C HIS A 127 8.62 3.67 -37.48
N GLU A 128 9.13 4.90 -37.38
CA GLU A 128 10.56 5.20 -37.55
C GLU A 128 11.43 4.71 -36.37
N VAL A 129 10.83 4.37 -35.23
CA VAL A 129 11.55 3.87 -34.06
C VAL A 129 12.28 2.58 -34.41
N SER A 130 13.60 2.61 -34.25
CA SER A 130 14.48 1.50 -34.62
C SER A 130 14.37 0.30 -33.65
N ASP A 131 14.93 -0.83 -34.04
CA ASP A 131 15.11 -2.05 -33.22
C ASP A 131 16.55 -2.61 -33.39
N THR A 132 17.52 -1.73 -33.64
CA THR A 132 18.88 -2.08 -34.06
C THR A 132 19.94 -1.66 -33.05
N GLY A 133 19.55 -0.97 -31.98
CA GLY A 133 20.47 -0.49 -30.95
C GLY A 133 21.20 -1.64 -30.28
N LEU A 134 22.52 -1.53 -30.15
CA LEU A 134 23.35 -2.61 -29.61
C LEU A 134 23.27 -2.72 -28.08
N TYR A 135 22.93 -1.62 -27.40
CA TYR A 135 22.90 -1.49 -25.95
C TYR A 135 21.62 -0.77 -25.51
N THR A 136 21.32 -0.86 -24.22
CA THR A 136 20.12 -0.30 -23.59
C THR A 136 20.51 0.57 -22.39
N ASP A 137 20.62 1.88 -22.61
CA ASP A 137 20.85 2.90 -21.60
C ASP A 137 19.54 3.64 -21.26
N LEU A 138 18.83 3.09 -20.28
CA LEU A 138 17.62 3.69 -19.72
C LEU A 138 17.86 5.09 -19.14
N VAL A 139 19.06 5.36 -18.62
CA VAL A 139 19.39 6.66 -18.00
C VAL A 139 19.47 7.73 -19.07
N ALA A 140 20.12 7.45 -20.20
CA ALA A 140 20.18 8.38 -21.33
C ALA A 140 18.78 8.80 -21.81
N GLY A 141 17.87 7.82 -21.95
CA GLY A 141 16.47 8.06 -22.32
C GLY A 141 15.72 8.95 -21.33
N VAL A 142 15.77 8.62 -20.04
CA VAL A 142 15.05 9.36 -18.99
C VAL A 142 15.63 10.76 -18.80
N VAL A 143 16.95 10.94 -18.92
CA VAL A 143 17.61 12.26 -18.86
C VAL A 143 17.13 13.16 -20.00
N GLU A 144 17.01 12.64 -21.22
CA GLU A 144 16.53 13.43 -22.36
C GLU A 144 15.04 13.77 -22.23
N ALA A 145 14.21 12.82 -21.80
CA ALA A 145 12.80 13.05 -21.52
C ALA A 145 12.59 14.16 -20.46
N LYS A 146 13.36 14.09 -19.37
CA LYS A 146 13.40 15.13 -18.34
C LYS A 146 13.80 16.48 -18.92
N ARG A 147 14.86 16.53 -19.73
CA ARG A 147 15.35 17.78 -20.37
C ARG A 147 14.26 18.44 -21.22
N LEU A 148 13.49 17.66 -21.97
CA LEU A 148 12.38 18.17 -22.79
C LEU A 148 11.25 18.76 -21.93
N LEU A 149 10.88 18.10 -20.83
CA LEU A 149 9.84 18.57 -19.90
C LEU A 149 10.27 19.79 -19.08
N GLU A 150 11.57 20.02 -18.93
CA GLU A 150 12.14 21.16 -18.21
C GLU A 150 12.43 22.38 -19.09
N ALA A 151 12.48 22.22 -20.41
CA ALA A 151 12.86 23.29 -21.33
C ALA A 151 11.86 24.46 -21.32
N ASP A 152 10.57 24.17 -21.15
CA ASP A 152 9.47 25.16 -21.10
C ASP A 152 8.33 24.66 -20.20
N PRO A 153 8.48 24.72 -18.86
CA PRO A 153 7.54 24.14 -17.93
C PRO A 153 6.24 24.94 -17.88
N ARG A 154 5.10 24.25 -17.99
CA ARG A 154 3.76 24.81 -17.79
C ARG A 154 3.25 24.46 -16.38
N PRO A 155 3.05 25.45 -15.48
CA PRO A 155 2.59 25.18 -14.11
C PRO A 155 1.25 24.44 -14.04
N SER A 156 0.33 24.73 -14.97
CA SER A 156 -0.98 24.10 -15.10
C SER A 156 -0.99 22.79 -15.90
N SER A 157 0.18 22.18 -16.14
CA SER A 157 0.30 20.94 -16.89
C SER A 157 0.95 19.81 -16.07
N ALA A 158 0.39 18.61 -16.20
CA ALA A 158 1.01 17.39 -15.71
C ALA A 158 2.17 17.02 -16.62
N ARG A 159 3.35 16.84 -16.03
CA ARG A 159 4.57 16.44 -16.74
C ARG A 159 4.74 14.95 -16.52
N THR A 160 4.67 14.18 -17.59
CA THR A 160 4.66 12.72 -17.52
C THR A 160 5.58 12.11 -18.56
N ILE A 161 6.25 11.04 -18.18
CA ILE A 161 7.07 10.21 -19.05
C ILE A 161 6.41 8.83 -19.11
N ILE A 162 6.21 8.31 -20.32
CA ILE A 162 5.68 6.96 -20.53
C ILE A 162 6.79 6.16 -21.20
N LEU A 163 7.38 5.23 -20.45
CA LEU A 163 8.47 4.37 -20.90
C LEU A 163 7.93 3.02 -21.37
N LEU A 164 8.22 2.65 -22.61
CA LEU A 164 7.93 1.33 -23.18
C LEU A 164 9.26 0.63 -23.46
N SER A 165 9.58 -0.40 -22.67
CA SER A 165 10.87 -1.07 -22.70
C SER A 165 10.77 -2.49 -22.11
N ASP A 166 11.75 -3.34 -22.42
CA ASP A 166 11.96 -4.61 -21.72
C ASP A 166 12.73 -4.43 -20.39
N GLY A 167 13.09 -3.20 -20.02
CA GLY A 167 13.67 -2.86 -18.72
C GLY A 167 15.09 -3.37 -18.50
N LYS A 168 15.70 -4.07 -19.46
CA LYS A 168 17.05 -4.60 -19.29
C LYS A 168 18.07 -3.49 -19.46
N LEU A 169 18.73 -3.15 -18.37
CA LEU A 169 19.82 -2.19 -18.38
C LEU A 169 21.09 -2.90 -18.84
N ASP A 170 21.47 -2.69 -20.10
CA ASP A 170 22.64 -3.30 -20.76
C ASP A 170 23.45 -2.22 -21.49
N PRO A 171 24.16 -1.36 -20.76
CA PRO A 171 24.89 -0.23 -21.33
C PRO A 171 26.15 -0.69 -22.05
N ASP A 172 26.73 0.20 -22.86
CA ASP A 172 28.05 -0.05 -23.44
C ASP A 172 29.07 -0.28 -22.31
N PRO A 173 29.71 -1.48 -22.23
CA PRO A 173 30.62 -1.82 -21.15
C PRO A 173 31.90 -0.98 -21.13
N GLU A 174 32.24 -0.28 -22.23
CA GLU A 174 33.34 0.68 -22.25
C GLU A 174 32.94 2.03 -21.61
N VAL A 175 31.64 2.32 -21.50
CA VAL A 175 31.09 3.59 -21.00
C VAL A 175 30.67 3.48 -19.54
N ALA A 176 29.94 2.42 -19.17
CA ALA A 176 29.41 2.23 -17.82
C ALA A 176 29.09 0.76 -17.51
N THR A 177 29.00 0.43 -16.21
CA THR A 177 28.47 -0.86 -15.77
C THR A 177 26.97 -0.75 -15.49
N ALA A 178 26.26 -1.87 -15.63
CA ALA A 178 24.83 -1.92 -15.36
C ALA A 178 24.50 -1.54 -13.91
N GLU A 179 25.30 -2.00 -12.93
CA GLU A 179 25.12 -1.65 -11.52
C GLU A 179 25.35 -0.16 -11.26
N GLY A 180 26.35 0.44 -11.93
CA GLY A 180 26.66 1.86 -11.78
C GLY A 180 25.55 2.76 -12.31
N LEU A 181 25.03 2.44 -13.50
CA LEU A 181 23.90 3.17 -14.08
C LEU A 181 22.61 2.96 -13.29
N LYS A 182 22.34 1.73 -12.81
CA LYS A 182 21.19 1.45 -11.94
C LYS A 182 21.26 2.23 -10.63
N ALA A 183 22.44 2.34 -10.01
CA ALA A 183 22.62 3.16 -8.81
C ALA A 183 22.38 4.65 -9.08
N GLY A 184 22.91 5.19 -10.18
CA GLY A 184 22.66 6.58 -10.59
C GLY A 184 21.19 6.86 -10.88
N LEU A 185 20.52 5.93 -11.56
CA LEU A 185 19.09 5.98 -11.83
C LEU A 185 18.28 6.05 -10.52
N VAL A 186 18.47 5.07 -9.63
CA VAL A 186 17.66 4.90 -8.42
C VAL A 186 17.93 5.98 -7.36
N TYR A 187 19.18 6.32 -7.12
CA TYR A 187 19.54 7.21 -6.00
C TYR A 187 19.67 8.68 -6.41
N THR A 188 19.74 8.99 -7.71
CA THR A 188 19.92 10.38 -8.18
C THR A 188 18.79 10.82 -9.10
N LEU A 189 18.56 10.11 -10.21
CA LEU A 189 17.66 10.58 -11.26
C LEU A 189 16.18 10.50 -10.87
N LEU A 190 15.71 9.37 -10.34
CA LEU A 190 14.30 9.19 -9.96
C LEU A 190 13.88 10.14 -8.81
N PRO A 191 14.68 10.34 -7.74
CA PRO A 191 14.37 11.36 -6.73
C PRO A 191 14.28 12.78 -7.31
N GLU A 192 15.12 13.12 -8.29
CA GLU A 192 15.07 14.42 -8.94
C GLU A 192 13.79 14.60 -9.79
N LEU A 193 13.36 13.55 -10.51
CA LEU A 193 12.07 13.57 -11.22
C LEU A 193 10.91 13.81 -10.26
N LYS A 194 10.88 13.08 -9.14
CA LYS A 194 9.86 13.23 -8.09
C LYS A 194 9.84 14.64 -7.51
N GLN A 195 11.01 15.18 -7.14
CA GLN A 195 11.12 16.55 -6.62
C GLN A 195 10.59 17.59 -7.63
N LYS A 196 10.80 17.34 -8.92
CA LYS A 196 10.30 18.22 -9.99
C LYS A 196 8.87 17.95 -10.38
N GLY A 197 8.17 16.99 -9.76
CA GLY A 197 6.78 16.64 -10.08
C GLY A 197 6.62 16.09 -11.50
N ILE A 198 7.64 15.39 -11.99
CA ILE A 198 7.61 14.62 -13.24
C ILE A 198 7.34 13.17 -12.88
N ILE A 199 6.21 12.64 -13.36
CA ILE A 199 5.77 11.27 -13.07
C ILE A 199 6.23 10.36 -14.20
N LEU A 200 6.92 9.27 -13.86
CA LEU A 200 7.38 8.26 -14.80
C LEU A 200 6.48 7.02 -14.71
N HIS A 201 5.84 6.66 -15.81
CA HIS A 201 5.09 5.44 -15.98
C HIS A 201 5.86 4.45 -16.83
N THR A 202 5.69 3.15 -16.59
CA THR A 202 6.41 2.09 -17.30
C THR A 202 5.45 1.03 -17.84
N LEU A 203 5.72 0.54 -19.04
CA LEU A 203 5.01 -0.58 -19.63
C LEU A 203 6.02 -1.63 -20.11
N ALA A 204 5.99 -2.80 -19.47
CA ALA A 204 6.73 -3.98 -19.87
C ALA A 204 5.95 -4.77 -20.92
N LEU A 205 6.59 -5.10 -22.04
CA LEU A 205 5.95 -5.73 -23.20
C LEU A 205 6.19 -7.25 -23.32
N SER A 206 7.01 -7.84 -22.45
CA SER A 206 7.33 -9.28 -22.50
C SER A 206 7.63 -9.88 -21.12
N GLU A 207 7.39 -11.18 -20.94
CA GLU A 207 7.75 -11.91 -19.70
C GLU A 207 9.24 -11.79 -19.36
N GLN A 208 10.08 -11.61 -20.38
CA GLN A 208 11.53 -11.53 -20.23
C GLN A 208 12.02 -10.17 -19.75
N SER A 209 11.11 -9.22 -19.52
CA SER A 209 11.44 -7.86 -19.10
C SER A 209 11.87 -7.81 -17.62
N ASP A 210 12.76 -6.87 -17.26
CA ASP A 210 13.09 -6.56 -15.85
C ASP A 210 11.93 -5.79 -15.20
N LYS A 211 10.86 -6.53 -14.89
CA LYS A 211 9.61 -6.00 -14.32
C LYS A 211 9.86 -5.34 -12.97
N GLU A 212 10.79 -5.87 -12.18
CA GLU A 212 11.17 -5.33 -10.89
C GLU A 212 11.80 -3.93 -11.02
N LEU A 213 12.74 -3.74 -11.96
CA LEU A 213 13.34 -2.43 -12.20
C LEU A 213 12.31 -1.42 -12.71
N LEU A 214 11.47 -1.81 -13.68
CA LEU A 214 10.44 -0.92 -14.23
C LEU A 214 9.42 -0.51 -13.14
N ALA A 215 8.97 -1.46 -12.31
CA ALA A 215 8.10 -1.17 -11.18
C ALA A 215 8.76 -0.23 -10.17
N GLN A 216 10.04 -0.45 -9.86
CA GLN A 216 10.82 0.43 -8.97
C GLN A 216 10.92 1.86 -9.54
N MET A 217 11.16 2.00 -10.85
CA MET A 217 11.24 3.29 -11.53
C MET A 217 9.94 4.08 -11.43
N ALA A 218 8.82 3.41 -11.74
CA ALA A 218 7.50 4.02 -11.67
C ALA A 218 7.17 4.44 -10.23
N GLN A 219 7.28 3.52 -9.28
CA GLN A 219 6.96 3.76 -7.88
C GLN A 219 7.77 4.92 -7.27
N ALA A 220 9.04 5.05 -7.63
CA ALA A 220 9.91 6.12 -7.12
C ALA A 220 9.45 7.54 -7.52
N THR A 221 8.60 7.66 -8.55
CA THR A 221 8.07 8.93 -9.07
C THR A 221 6.55 9.06 -8.91
N ASP A 222 5.94 8.21 -8.07
CA ASP A 222 4.49 8.10 -7.89
C ASP A 222 3.73 7.71 -9.18
N GLY A 223 4.44 7.09 -10.12
CA GLY A 223 3.89 6.52 -11.34
C GLY A 223 3.50 5.05 -11.19
N MET A 224 2.98 4.49 -12.27
CA MET A 224 2.49 3.11 -12.33
C MET A 224 3.27 2.29 -13.35
N SER A 225 3.39 1.00 -13.06
CA SER A 225 4.02 0.02 -13.94
C SER A 225 3.02 -1.04 -14.36
N TRP A 226 2.92 -1.27 -15.66
CA TRP A 226 2.09 -2.32 -16.23
C TRP A 226 2.92 -3.36 -16.94
N TYR A 227 2.33 -4.53 -17.10
CA TYR A 227 2.90 -5.64 -17.85
C TYR A 227 1.82 -6.22 -18.77
N SER A 228 2.11 -6.33 -20.06
CA SER A 228 1.27 -7.04 -21.01
C SER A 228 2.10 -7.62 -22.16
N GLU A 229 1.82 -8.87 -22.50
CA GLU A 229 2.37 -9.57 -23.67
C GLU A 229 1.37 -9.68 -24.84
N SER A 230 0.16 -9.11 -24.69
CA SER A 230 -0.88 -9.14 -25.72
C SER A 230 -1.39 -7.74 -26.09
N PRO A 231 -1.85 -7.53 -27.34
CA PRO A 231 -2.49 -6.29 -27.77
C PRO A 231 -3.66 -5.86 -26.85
N GLU A 232 -4.46 -6.81 -26.38
CA GLU A 232 -5.61 -6.55 -25.51
C GLU A 232 -5.17 -6.07 -24.12
N GLY A 233 -4.14 -6.69 -23.53
CA GLY A 233 -3.63 -6.26 -22.23
C GLY A 233 -2.91 -4.90 -22.29
N ILE A 234 -2.34 -4.54 -23.44
CA ILE A 234 -1.81 -3.19 -23.68
C ILE A 234 -2.94 -2.17 -23.71
N HIS A 235 -4.07 -2.50 -24.35
CA HIS A 235 -5.25 -1.65 -24.33
C HIS A 235 -5.76 -1.38 -22.90
N GLU A 236 -5.79 -2.39 -22.04
CA GLU A 236 -6.20 -2.22 -20.63
C GLU A 236 -5.18 -1.41 -19.83
N ALA A 237 -3.87 -1.67 -19.99
CA ALA A 237 -2.81 -0.89 -19.34
C ALA A 237 -2.87 0.60 -19.72
N PHE A 238 -3.14 0.90 -20.99
CA PHE A 238 -3.29 2.27 -21.48
C PHE A 238 -4.59 2.94 -21.00
N LYS A 239 -5.67 2.19 -20.83
CA LYS A 239 -6.90 2.66 -20.19
C LYS A 239 -6.69 3.01 -18.71
N GLU A 240 -5.96 2.19 -17.97
CA GLU A 240 -5.57 2.49 -16.59
C GLU A 240 -4.64 3.71 -16.51
N LEU A 241 -3.64 3.80 -17.40
CA LEU A 241 -2.78 4.98 -17.52
C LEU A 241 -3.60 6.25 -17.77
N PHE A 242 -4.61 6.19 -18.64
CA PHE A 242 -5.53 7.29 -18.86
C PHE A 242 -6.27 7.67 -17.57
N LEU A 243 -6.81 6.70 -16.83
CA LEU A 243 -7.51 6.94 -15.57
C LEU A 243 -6.62 7.69 -14.55
N VAL A 244 -5.31 7.45 -14.60
CA VAL A 244 -4.34 7.96 -13.63
C VAL A 244 -3.73 9.30 -14.06
N VAL A 245 -3.34 9.43 -15.34
CA VAL A 245 -2.68 10.62 -15.88
C VAL A 245 -3.67 11.74 -16.12
N LYS A 246 -4.86 11.41 -16.63
CA LYS A 246 -5.88 12.40 -16.95
C LYS A 246 -6.88 12.62 -15.84
N LYS A 247 -6.86 11.78 -14.78
CA LYS A 247 -7.88 11.73 -13.72
C LYS A 247 -9.23 12.06 -14.34
N PRO A 248 -9.73 11.19 -15.25
CA PRO A 248 -10.58 11.53 -16.38
C PRO A 248 -11.44 12.71 -16.00
N GLN A 249 -11.10 13.90 -16.52
CA GLN A 249 -12.00 15.03 -16.36
C GLN A 249 -13.30 14.61 -17.01
N LEU A 250 -14.20 14.21 -16.12
CA LEU A 250 -15.50 13.65 -16.40
C LEU A 250 -16.22 14.68 -17.26
N VAL A 251 -16.82 14.18 -18.34
CA VAL A 251 -17.35 14.95 -19.48
C VAL A 251 -17.87 16.32 -19.02
N PRO A 252 -17.24 17.44 -19.45
CA PRO A 252 -17.77 18.77 -19.19
C PRO A 252 -19.22 18.78 -19.66
N GLN A 253 -20.11 19.39 -18.88
CA GLN A 253 -21.49 19.62 -19.28
C GLN A 253 -21.48 20.08 -20.75
N THR A 254 -21.89 19.20 -21.67
CA THR A 254 -22.16 19.68 -23.01
C THR A 254 -23.37 20.58 -22.84
N SER A 255 -23.33 21.78 -23.41
CA SER A 255 -24.42 22.76 -23.47
C SER A 255 -25.75 22.22 -24.03
N LYS A 256 -25.84 20.91 -24.29
CA LYS A 256 -26.96 20.16 -24.86
C LYS A 256 -27.75 19.35 -23.84
N GLY A 257 -27.21 19.08 -22.63
CA GLY A 257 -27.88 18.26 -21.61
C GLY A 257 -27.59 16.75 -21.72
N PHE A 258 -28.24 15.96 -20.87
CA PHE A 258 -28.09 14.50 -20.75
C PHE A 258 -29.24 13.79 -21.45
N ARG A 259 -28.94 12.87 -22.36
CA ARG A 259 -29.96 12.04 -22.99
C ARG A 259 -30.23 10.83 -22.12
N ILE A 260 -31.50 10.61 -21.76
CA ILE A 260 -31.98 9.41 -21.09
C ILE A 260 -32.89 8.64 -22.05
N ASP A 261 -32.63 7.36 -22.23
CA ASP A 261 -33.45 6.48 -23.07
C ASP A 261 -34.64 5.91 -22.28
N GLY A 262 -35.72 5.55 -22.97
CA GLY A 262 -36.97 5.14 -22.31
C GLY A 262 -36.96 3.77 -21.63
N GLU A 263 -35.84 3.04 -21.69
CA GLU A 263 -35.64 1.77 -20.99
C GLU A 263 -35.01 1.96 -19.60
N VAL A 264 -34.54 3.17 -19.29
CA VAL A 264 -33.93 3.51 -18.00
C VAL A 264 -34.99 3.53 -16.91
N GLN A 265 -34.82 2.69 -15.89
CA GLN A 265 -35.74 2.60 -14.76
C GLN A 265 -35.40 3.59 -13.64
N GLU A 266 -34.13 3.98 -13.54
CA GLU A 266 -33.66 4.92 -12.53
C GLU A 266 -32.46 5.70 -13.10
N ALA A 267 -32.44 7.01 -12.87
CA ALA A 267 -31.33 7.87 -13.21
C ALA A 267 -30.90 8.71 -12.00
N THR A 268 -29.60 8.66 -11.68
CA THR A 268 -29.00 9.49 -10.65
C THR A 268 -28.13 10.55 -11.30
N PHE A 269 -28.53 11.81 -11.19
CA PHE A 269 -27.70 12.95 -11.50
C PHE A 269 -26.73 13.18 -10.35
N TYR A 270 -25.44 13.24 -10.65
CA TYR A 270 -24.41 13.71 -9.73
C TYR A 270 -23.91 15.05 -10.25
N ILE A 271 -23.89 16.06 -9.39
CA ILE A 271 -23.49 17.42 -9.72
C ILE A 271 -22.47 17.88 -8.67
N ASN A 272 -21.26 18.22 -9.08
CA ASN A 272 -20.32 18.90 -8.22
C ASN A 272 -20.73 20.39 -8.08
N LYS A 273 -20.63 20.94 -6.87
CA LYS A 273 -21.10 22.29 -6.52
C LYS A 273 -20.11 23.40 -6.89
N ASP A 274 -18.89 23.06 -7.29
CA ASP A 274 -17.93 24.04 -7.79
C ASP A 274 -18.52 24.73 -9.02
N GLY A 275 -18.54 26.07 -9.02
CA GLY A 275 -19.12 26.83 -10.14
C GLY A 275 -20.66 26.87 -10.19
N LEU A 276 -21.36 26.49 -9.12
CA LEU A 276 -22.79 26.79 -8.94
C LEU A 276 -22.98 28.28 -8.58
N GLU A 277 -23.53 29.08 -9.50
CA GLU A 277 -23.75 30.53 -9.28
C GLU A 277 -25.16 30.87 -8.77
N ASP A 278 -26.13 30.02 -9.07
CA ASP A 278 -27.55 30.21 -8.74
C ASP A 278 -28.15 28.87 -8.26
N THR A 279 -29.44 28.86 -7.94
CA THR A 279 -30.17 27.67 -7.51
C THR A 279 -30.14 26.60 -8.61
N LEU A 280 -29.62 25.41 -8.28
CA LEU A 280 -29.59 24.27 -9.21
C LEU A 280 -31.02 23.90 -9.61
N THR A 281 -31.30 23.91 -10.92
CA THR A 281 -32.59 23.50 -11.47
C THR A 281 -32.40 22.40 -12.50
N LEU A 282 -33.12 21.28 -12.34
CA LEU A 282 -33.22 20.23 -13.36
C LEU A 282 -34.42 20.49 -14.25
N ARG A 283 -34.21 20.46 -15.57
CA ARG A 283 -35.24 20.57 -16.58
C ARG A 283 -35.46 19.23 -17.27
N ALA A 284 -36.67 18.70 -17.16
CA ALA A 284 -37.09 17.50 -17.85
C ALA A 284 -37.29 17.73 -19.37
N PRO A 285 -37.31 16.67 -20.18
CA PRO A 285 -37.65 16.73 -21.61
C PRO A 285 -39.00 17.38 -21.89
N SER A 286 -40.00 17.20 -21.01
CA SER A 286 -41.31 17.88 -21.09
C SER A 286 -41.25 19.40 -20.86
N GLY A 287 -40.14 19.90 -20.31
CA GLY A 287 -39.98 21.29 -19.88
C GLY A 287 -40.36 21.54 -18.42
N ALA A 288 -40.78 20.51 -17.66
CA ALA A 288 -40.94 20.62 -16.22
C ALA A 288 -39.60 20.97 -15.54
N MET A 289 -39.67 21.78 -14.48
CA MET A 289 -38.50 22.27 -13.74
C MET A 289 -38.57 21.76 -12.30
N TYR A 290 -37.43 21.29 -11.78
CA TYR A 290 -37.31 20.73 -10.44
C TYR A 290 -36.12 21.35 -9.71
N GLU A 291 -36.32 21.63 -8.43
CA GLU A 291 -35.34 22.21 -7.50
C GLU A 291 -35.54 21.56 -6.13
N GLN A 292 -34.57 21.72 -5.20
CA GLN A 292 -34.62 21.10 -3.87
C GLN A 292 -35.94 21.35 -3.09
N GLY A 293 -36.55 22.52 -3.29
CA GLY A 293 -37.83 22.89 -2.64
C GLY A 293 -39.10 22.46 -3.40
N ALA A 294 -38.98 21.98 -4.63
CA ALA A 294 -40.08 21.64 -5.52
C ALA A 294 -39.74 20.38 -6.35
N LEU A 295 -39.79 19.23 -5.70
CA LEU A 295 -39.49 17.93 -6.30
C LEU A 295 -40.72 17.32 -7.00
N GLY A 296 -40.47 16.57 -8.07
CA GLY A 296 -41.48 15.72 -8.71
C GLY A 296 -41.75 14.42 -7.95
N PRO A 297 -42.78 13.66 -8.33
CA PRO A 297 -42.99 12.31 -7.80
C PRO A 297 -41.82 11.39 -8.18
N GLY A 298 -41.39 10.51 -7.28
CA GLY A 298 -40.27 9.58 -7.52
C GLY A 298 -38.90 10.24 -7.58
N MET A 299 -38.76 11.49 -7.11
CA MET A 299 -37.49 12.20 -7.05
C MET A 299 -36.96 12.29 -5.62
N GLU A 300 -35.71 11.91 -5.44
CA GLU A 300 -34.96 12.10 -4.21
C GLU A 300 -33.79 13.06 -4.47
N TRP A 301 -33.69 14.10 -3.65
CA TRP A 301 -32.67 15.13 -3.77
C TRP A 301 -31.83 15.17 -2.49
N PHE A 302 -30.51 15.07 -2.66
CA PHE A 302 -29.55 15.22 -1.58
C PHE A 302 -28.52 16.27 -1.94
N GLU A 303 -28.26 17.17 -1.00
CA GLU A 303 -27.24 18.19 -1.12
C GLU A 303 -26.16 17.93 -0.08
N GLY A 304 -25.00 17.49 -0.55
CA GLY A 304 -23.78 17.37 0.23
C GLY A 304 -23.01 18.69 0.31
N GLN A 305 -21.83 18.62 0.92
CA GLN A 305 -20.94 19.77 1.07
C GLN A 305 -20.38 20.24 -0.28
N GLU A 306 -19.90 19.31 -1.10
CA GLU A 306 -19.21 19.58 -2.37
C GLU A 306 -19.99 19.10 -3.61
N PHE A 307 -21.11 18.40 -3.39
CA PHE A 307 -21.90 17.81 -4.49
C PHE A 307 -23.40 17.79 -4.17
N ILE A 308 -24.20 17.55 -5.20
CA ILE A 308 -25.64 17.33 -5.16
C ILE A 308 -25.91 16.03 -5.92
N THR A 309 -26.73 15.14 -5.35
CA THR A 309 -27.28 14.00 -6.07
C THR A 309 -28.79 14.13 -6.20
N VAL A 310 -29.31 13.84 -7.39
CA VAL A 310 -30.75 13.77 -7.63
C VAL A 310 -31.06 12.44 -8.29
N THR A 311 -31.78 11.57 -7.60
CA THR A 311 -32.21 10.27 -8.14
C THR A 311 -33.68 10.36 -8.54
N ILE A 312 -33.99 9.85 -9.73
CA ILE A 312 -35.32 9.89 -10.32
C ILE A 312 -35.69 8.47 -10.73
N ASP A 313 -36.78 7.98 -10.16
CA ASP A 313 -37.44 6.75 -10.58
C ASP A 313 -38.22 7.00 -11.88
N GLU A 314 -38.12 6.07 -12.82
CA GLU A 314 -38.79 6.09 -14.13
C GLU A 314 -38.66 7.47 -14.84
N PRO A 315 -37.43 7.96 -15.09
CA PRO A 315 -37.22 9.28 -15.65
C PRO A 315 -37.83 9.43 -17.05
N GLU A 316 -38.35 10.62 -17.36
CA GLU A 316 -38.82 10.94 -18.71
C GLU A 316 -37.72 10.67 -19.76
N ALA A 317 -38.06 9.92 -20.80
CA ALA A 317 -37.16 9.70 -21.93
C ALA A 317 -36.93 11.01 -22.71
N GLY A 318 -35.67 11.35 -22.96
CA GLY A 318 -35.30 12.53 -23.74
C GLY A 318 -34.12 13.30 -23.17
N MET A 319 -34.04 14.58 -23.53
CA MET A 319 -32.96 15.48 -23.10
C MET A 319 -33.29 16.15 -21.78
N TRP A 320 -32.56 15.80 -20.73
CA TRP A 320 -32.55 16.48 -19.44
C TRP A 320 -31.47 17.56 -19.40
N GLN A 321 -31.73 18.68 -18.72
CA GLN A 321 -30.77 19.76 -18.60
C GLN A 321 -30.57 20.18 -17.16
N VAL A 322 -29.32 20.48 -16.81
CA VAL A 322 -28.94 21.03 -15.52
C VAL A 322 -28.69 22.54 -15.70
N ILE A 323 -29.39 23.37 -14.93
CA ILE A 323 -29.35 24.84 -15.00
C ILE A 323 -28.77 25.38 -13.70
N GLY A 324 -28.03 26.48 -13.77
CA GLY A 324 -27.37 27.12 -12.61
C GLY A 324 -25.86 26.84 -12.54
N LEU A 325 -25.35 26.08 -13.51
CA LEU A 325 -23.97 25.61 -13.62
C LEU A 325 -23.14 26.47 -14.58
N LEU A 326 -21.90 26.79 -14.20
CA LEU A 326 -20.90 27.43 -15.07
C LEU A 326 -20.20 26.38 -15.96
N GLU A 327 -20.35 26.50 -17.28
CA GLU A 327 -19.83 25.55 -18.29
C GLU A 327 -18.33 25.15 -18.15
N ASN A 328 -17.52 25.93 -17.42
CA ASN A 328 -16.08 25.72 -17.25
C ASN A 328 -15.62 25.44 -15.80
N ARG A 329 -16.54 25.32 -14.84
CA ARG A 329 -16.21 25.13 -13.42
C ARG A 329 -17.04 24.07 -12.72
N SER A 330 -18.24 23.81 -13.22
CA SER A 330 -19.15 22.84 -12.65
C SER A 330 -19.22 21.57 -13.46
N PHE A 331 -19.25 20.44 -12.76
CA PHE A 331 -19.34 19.12 -13.33
C PHE A 331 -20.71 18.50 -13.00
N ALA A 332 -21.37 17.91 -14.00
CA ALA A 332 -22.56 17.09 -13.81
C ALA A 332 -22.47 15.83 -14.68
N THR A 333 -22.95 14.70 -14.16
CA THR A 333 -23.10 13.44 -14.88
C THR A 333 -24.41 12.77 -14.52
N VAL A 334 -24.87 11.87 -15.39
CA VAL A 334 -26.00 10.99 -15.11
C VAL A 334 -25.51 9.55 -15.05
N LEU A 335 -25.86 8.85 -13.99
CA LEU A 335 -25.62 7.42 -13.80
C LEU A 335 -26.95 6.71 -14.00
N THR A 336 -26.99 5.75 -14.91
CA THR A 336 -28.21 5.05 -15.30
C THR A 336 -28.07 3.57 -14.98
N ASN A 337 -29.11 2.95 -14.41
CA ASN A 337 -29.07 1.51 -14.12
C ASN A 337 -27.87 1.12 -13.23
N LEU A 338 -27.61 1.89 -12.17
CA LEU A 338 -26.54 1.57 -11.22
C LEU A 338 -26.67 0.13 -10.70
N LYS A 339 -25.58 -0.64 -10.77
CA LYS A 339 -25.50 -2.03 -10.30
C LYS A 339 -24.43 -2.14 -9.23
N LEU A 340 -24.75 -2.85 -8.16
CA LEU A 340 -23.77 -3.29 -7.18
C LEU A 340 -23.18 -4.62 -7.65
N ILE A 341 -21.86 -4.69 -7.76
CA ILE A 341 -21.13 -5.87 -8.20
C ILE A 341 -20.09 -6.27 -7.15
N THR A 342 -19.96 -7.57 -6.92
CA THR A 342 -18.91 -8.19 -6.10
C THR A 342 -18.39 -9.45 -6.77
N ASP A 343 -17.08 -9.71 -6.64
CA ASP A 343 -16.42 -10.94 -7.08
C ASP A 343 -16.28 -11.94 -5.92
N TRP A 344 -17.42 -12.34 -5.34
CA TRP A 344 -17.43 -13.36 -4.30
C TRP A 344 -17.52 -14.78 -4.91
N PRO A 345 -16.59 -15.70 -4.58
CA PRO A 345 -16.57 -17.01 -5.21
C PRO A 345 -17.73 -17.90 -4.73
N ALA A 346 -18.20 -18.79 -5.62
CA ALA A 346 -19.25 -19.75 -5.31
C ALA A 346 -18.86 -20.77 -4.22
N THR A 347 -17.57 -20.94 -3.94
CA THR A 347 -17.07 -21.81 -2.87
C THR A 347 -15.93 -21.15 -2.10
N VAL A 348 -15.99 -21.24 -0.77
CA VAL A 348 -14.93 -20.83 0.16
C VAL A 348 -14.62 -21.97 1.14
N THR A 349 -13.53 -21.86 1.89
CA THR A 349 -13.10 -22.88 2.86
C THR A 349 -13.26 -22.35 4.26
N ALA A 350 -13.87 -23.13 5.16
CA ALA A 350 -14.05 -22.77 6.55
C ALA A 350 -12.70 -22.44 7.22
N GLY A 351 -12.69 -21.45 8.09
CA GLY A 351 -11.50 -21.00 8.83
C GLY A 351 -10.46 -20.25 8.00
N SER A 352 -10.68 -20.06 6.71
CA SER A 352 -9.81 -19.27 5.83
C SER A 352 -10.42 -17.89 5.61
N GLU A 353 -9.68 -16.84 5.98
CA GLU A 353 -10.10 -15.46 5.74
C GLU A 353 -10.06 -15.14 4.23
N ARG A 354 -11.05 -14.36 3.77
CA ARG A 354 -11.17 -13.88 2.40
C ARG A 354 -11.59 -12.43 2.39
N VAL A 355 -10.98 -11.64 1.52
CA VAL A 355 -11.38 -10.24 1.31
C VAL A 355 -12.62 -10.22 0.41
N LEU A 356 -13.73 -9.70 0.94
CA LEU A 356 -14.91 -9.34 0.17
C LEU A 356 -14.66 -7.97 -0.45
N ARG A 357 -14.94 -7.82 -1.76
CA ARG A 357 -14.82 -6.55 -2.50
C ARG A 357 -16.13 -6.21 -3.18
N ALA A 358 -16.54 -4.95 -3.15
CA ALA A 358 -17.76 -4.47 -3.77
C ALA A 358 -17.52 -3.13 -4.47
N ARG A 359 -18.24 -2.90 -5.58
CA ARG A 359 -18.18 -1.64 -6.32
C ARG A 359 -19.50 -1.39 -7.04
N LEU A 360 -19.86 -0.11 -7.20
CA LEU A 360 -20.97 0.32 -8.06
C LEU A 360 -20.52 0.47 -9.51
N TYR A 361 -21.40 0.10 -10.43
CA TYR A 361 -21.21 0.21 -11.87
C TYR A 361 -22.39 0.93 -12.50
N ASP A 362 -22.10 1.86 -13.40
CA ASP A 362 -23.05 2.46 -14.33
C ASP A 362 -22.90 1.72 -15.66
N ASP A 363 -23.82 0.80 -15.91
CA ASP A 363 -23.71 -0.24 -16.93
C ASP A 363 -22.44 -1.10 -16.79
N GLU A 364 -21.49 -1.03 -17.71
CA GLU A 364 -20.19 -1.71 -17.62
C GLU A 364 -19.08 -0.81 -17.04
N ARG A 365 -19.38 0.46 -16.73
CA ARG A 365 -18.38 1.43 -16.27
C ARG A 365 -18.32 1.45 -14.75
N PRO A 366 -17.14 1.28 -14.13
CA PRO A 366 -16.99 1.42 -12.70
C PRO A 366 -17.29 2.86 -12.27
N VAL A 367 -18.04 3.04 -11.19
CA VAL A 367 -18.33 4.36 -10.63
C VAL A 367 -17.20 4.74 -9.67
N VAL A 368 -16.48 5.81 -10.00
CA VAL A 368 -15.41 6.38 -9.18
C VAL A 368 -15.73 7.87 -8.97
N LEU A 369 -16.50 8.16 -7.93
CA LEU A 369 -16.93 9.51 -7.55
C LEU A 369 -16.68 9.68 -6.04
N PRO A 370 -15.48 10.11 -5.60
CA PRO A 370 -15.05 10.11 -4.21
C PRO A 370 -16.02 10.77 -3.23
N GLU A 371 -16.66 11.87 -3.64
CA GLU A 371 -17.58 12.61 -2.79
C GLU A 371 -18.89 11.83 -2.61
N MET A 372 -19.36 11.13 -3.65
CA MET A 372 -20.53 10.25 -3.56
C MET A 372 -20.20 8.97 -2.76
N THR A 373 -19.02 8.38 -2.97
CA THR A 373 -18.60 7.19 -2.24
C THR A 373 -18.41 7.49 -0.75
N SER A 374 -17.93 8.69 -0.39
CA SER A 374 -17.76 9.12 1.02
C SER A 374 -19.05 9.13 1.84
N VAL A 375 -20.21 9.31 1.19
CA VAL A 375 -21.53 9.30 1.85
C VAL A 375 -22.30 7.98 1.62
N THR A 376 -21.70 7.02 0.92
CA THR A 376 -22.32 5.73 0.62
C THR A 376 -21.82 4.68 1.59
N THR A 377 -22.73 4.07 2.35
CA THR A 377 -22.38 2.99 3.29
C THR A 377 -22.52 1.62 2.63
N TYR A 378 -21.44 0.84 2.62
CA TYR A 378 -21.45 -0.54 2.14
C TYR A 378 -21.46 -1.50 3.31
N THR A 379 -22.45 -2.39 3.36
CA THR A 379 -22.58 -3.40 4.42
C THR A 379 -22.79 -4.78 3.82
N PHE A 380 -22.40 -5.81 4.57
CA PHE A 380 -22.65 -7.19 4.22
C PHE A 380 -23.23 -8.00 5.38
N GLN A 381 -23.96 -9.05 5.04
CA GLN A 381 -24.40 -10.10 5.96
C GLN A 381 -24.23 -11.47 5.31
N ILE A 382 -23.79 -12.46 6.08
CA ILE A 382 -23.67 -13.85 5.64
C ILE A 382 -24.63 -14.69 6.46
N ILE A 383 -25.61 -15.26 5.78
CA ILE A 383 -26.75 -15.96 6.39
C ILE A 383 -26.68 -17.43 6.00
N PRO A 384 -26.72 -18.37 6.96
CA PRO A 384 -26.88 -19.79 6.66
C PRO A 384 -28.22 -20.04 5.95
N THR A 385 -28.21 -20.84 4.89
CA THR A 385 -29.44 -21.23 4.15
C THR A 385 -29.92 -22.64 4.52
N ASP A 386 -29.02 -23.44 5.11
CA ASP A 386 -29.28 -24.81 5.53
C ASP A 386 -29.99 -24.92 6.89
N ARG A 387 -30.05 -23.81 7.63
CA ARG A 387 -30.62 -23.72 8.97
C ARG A 387 -31.19 -22.32 9.22
N VAL A 388 -32.22 -22.22 10.04
CA VAL A 388 -32.70 -20.92 10.53
C VAL A 388 -31.77 -20.45 11.64
N SER A 389 -31.00 -19.40 11.39
CA SER A 389 -30.02 -18.83 12.30
C SER A 389 -29.87 -17.34 12.07
N GLU A 390 -29.35 -16.62 13.06
CA GLU A 390 -28.81 -15.27 12.85
C GLU A 390 -27.64 -15.28 11.85
N PRO A 391 -27.34 -14.14 11.19
CA PRO A 391 -26.17 -14.01 10.34
C PRO A 391 -24.89 -14.40 11.08
N VAL A 392 -24.07 -15.25 10.46
CA VAL A 392 -22.81 -15.73 11.06
C VAL A 392 -21.67 -14.72 10.92
N ALA A 393 -21.79 -13.79 9.96
CA ALA A 393 -20.90 -12.66 9.80
C ALA A 393 -21.70 -11.46 9.28
N ARG A 394 -21.29 -10.26 9.71
CA ARG A 394 -21.80 -8.98 9.23
C ARG A 394 -20.74 -7.91 9.46
N GLY A 395 -20.73 -6.89 8.62
CA GLY A 395 -19.78 -5.79 8.75
C GLY A 395 -20.00 -4.72 7.69
N GLU A 396 -19.13 -3.72 7.73
CA GLU A 396 -19.06 -2.65 6.74
C GLU A 396 -17.82 -2.86 5.88
N LEU A 397 -17.92 -2.48 4.60
CA LEU A 397 -16.79 -2.43 3.69
C LEU A 397 -16.26 -0.99 3.64
N LYS A 398 -14.95 -0.83 3.43
CA LYS A 398 -14.27 0.46 3.43
C LYS A 398 -13.43 0.66 2.16
N ASP A 399 -13.28 1.91 1.76
CA ASP A 399 -12.49 2.39 0.61
C ASP A 399 -11.52 3.49 1.11
N ASN A 400 -10.65 3.11 2.06
CA ASN A 400 -9.78 4.04 2.81
C ASN A 400 -8.29 3.76 2.63
N GLY A 401 -7.90 2.80 1.79
CA GLY A 401 -6.53 2.37 1.56
C GLY A 401 -5.87 1.72 2.78
N GLU A 402 -6.66 1.24 3.74
CA GLU A 402 -6.18 0.55 4.94
C GLU A 402 -6.72 -0.88 5.02
N ASP A 403 -6.17 -1.69 5.94
CA ASP A 403 -6.58 -3.06 6.20
C ASP A 403 -6.58 -3.96 4.94
N SER A 404 -7.76 -4.27 4.41
CA SER A 404 -7.96 -5.13 3.24
C SER A 404 -8.12 -4.35 1.94
N ASP A 405 -8.09 -3.02 2.02
CA ASP A 405 -8.24 -2.11 0.89
C ASP A 405 -6.87 -1.67 0.36
N GLU A 406 -6.66 -1.82 -0.94
CA GLU A 406 -5.36 -1.59 -1.57
C GLU A 406 -5.12 -0.10 -1.87
N LYS A 407 -6.18 0.66 -2.13
CA LYS A 407 -6.10 2.05 -2.56
C LYS A 407 -7.32 2.83 -2.10
N ALA A 408 -7.09 3.92 -1.38
CA ALA A 408 -8.14 4.82 -0.92
C ALA A 408 -8.86 5.54 -2.09
N ASP A 409 -10.15 5.79 -1.89
CA ASP A 409 -11.03 6.57 -2.75
C ASP A 409 -11.06 6.11 -4.21
N ASP A 410 -10.82 4.81 -4.44
CA ASP A 410 -10.82 4.24 -5.78
C ASP A 410 -12.21 3.68 -6.17
N GLY A 411 -13.16 3.63 -5.23
CA GLY A 411 -14.51 3.09 -5.42
C GLY A 411 -14.60 1.57 -5.26
N VAL A 412 -13.55 0.88 -4.81
CA VAL A 412 -13.58 -0.52 -4.36
C VAL A 412 -13.68 -0.56 -2.84
N PHE A 413 -14.85 -0.93 -2.35
CA PHE A 413 -15.03 -1.14 -0.93
C PHE A 413 -14.63 -2.56 -0.57
N SER A 414 -13.84 -2.75 0.49
CA SER A 414 -13.38 -4.06 0.92
C SER A 414 -13.57 -4.34 2.41
N ALA A 415 -13.68 -5.63 2.78
CA ALA A 415 -13.64 -6.10 4.16
C ALA A 415 -13.11 -7.54 4.26
N PRO A 416 -12.34 -7.90 5.31
CA PRO A 416 -11.99 -9.29 5.57
C PRO A 416 -13.20 -10.05 6.12
N VAL A 417 -13.40 -11.26 5.63
CA VAL A 417 -14.50 -12.16 5.99
C VAL A 417 -13.94 -13.52 6.39
N LEU A 418 -14.27 -13.96 7.60
CA LEU A 418 -13.94 -15.28 8.13
C LEU A 418 -15.21 -16.04 8.48
N ILE A 419 -15.36 -17.25 7.94
CA ILE A 419 -16.49 -18.15 8.24
C ILE A 419 -15.94 -19.45 8.81
N GLU A 420 -16.31 -19.78 10.04
CA GLU A 420 -15.70 -20.91 10.77
C GLU A 420 -16.36 -22.27 10.48
N THR A 421 -17.61 -22.26 10.03
CA THR A 421 -18.44 -23.46 9.90
C THR A 421 -18.73 -23.76 8.44
N GLN A 422 -18.70 -25.04 8.08
CA GLN A 422 -19.10 -25.50 6.76
C GLN A 422 -20.63 -25.46 6.60
N GLY A 423 -21.10 -25.37 5.35
CA GLY A 423 -22.53 -25.34 5.03
C GLY A 423 -22.83 -24.53 3.78
N ASP A 424 -24.12 -24.31 3.54
CA ASP A 424 -24.62 -23.48 2.43
C ASP A 424 -25.08 -22.12 2.96
N TYR A 425 -24.61 -21.05 2.34
CA TYR A 425 -24.78 -19.67 2.81
C TYR A 425 -25.26 -18.74 1.70
N GLN A 426 -25.74 -17.58 2.11
CA GLN A 426 -26.13 -16.48 1.26
C GLN A 426 -25.42 -15.21 1.75
N LEU A 427 -24.69 -14.57 0.85
CA LEU A 427 -24.12 -13.23 1.05
C LEU A 427 -25.17 -12.21 0.62
N LEU A 428 -25.58 -11.35 1.54
CA LEU A 428 -26.38 -10.16 1.29
C LEU A 428 -25.44 -8.95 1.34
N LEU A 429 -25.30 -8.25 0.23
CA LEU A 429 -24.49 -7.06 0.10
C LEU A 429 -25.41 -5.86 -0.16
N LEU A 430 -25.17 -4.76 0.54
CA LEU A 430 -25.98 -3.55 0.49
C LEU A 430 -25.07 -2.34 0.34
N ALA A 431 -25.32 -1.51 -0.68
CA ALA A 431 -24.76 -0.18 -0.82
C ALA A 431 -25.89 0.84 -0.65
N LYS A 432 -25.81 1.67 0.38
CA LYS A 432 -26.84 2.64 0.74
C LYS A 432 -26.27 4.05 0.66
N ALA A 433 -26.78 4.82 -0.30
CA ALA A 433 -26.50 6.24 -0.45
C ALA A 433 -27.72 7.06 0.03
N PRO A 434 -27.62 8.40 0.12
CA PRO A 434 -28.73 9.23 0.56
C PRO A 434 -29.98 9.20 -0.35
N THR A 435 -29.81 8.99 -1.66
CA THR A 435 -30.90 9.03 -2.66
C THR A 435 -31.11 7.72 -3.41
N PHE A 436 -30.34 6.68 -3.08
CA PHE A 436 -30.50 5.37 -3.72
C PHE A 436 -30.00 4.25 -2.80
N GLU A 437 -30.52 3.06 -3.04
CA GLU A 437 -30.08 1.85 -2.38
C GLU A 437 -29.87 0.75 -3.43
N ARG A 438 -28.79 -0.03 -3.29
CA ARG A 438 -28.50 -1.18 -4.13
C ARG A 438 -28.21 -2.40 -3.29
N GLN A 439 -28.83 -3.50 -3.66
CA GLN A 439 -28.68 -4.77 -2.98
C GLN A 439 -28.28 -5.85 -3.97
N GLN A 440 -27.32 -6.68 -3.58
CA GLN A 440 -26.96 -7.89 -4.29
C GLN A 440 -27.02 -9.08 -3.33
N THR A 441 -27.48 -10.22 -3.84
CA THR A 441 -27.57 -11.42 -3.03
C THR A 441 -26.99 -12.62 -3.76
N LEU A 442 -26.03 -13.31 -3.14
CA LEU A 442 -25.24 -14.36 -3.77
C LEU A 442 -25.21 -15.63 -2.91
N PRO A 443 -25.67 -16.78 -3.43
CA PRO A 443 -25.49 -18.06 -2.75
C PRO A 443 -24.05 -18.56 -2.91
N PHE A 444 -23.50 -19.18 -1.87
CA PHE A 444 -22.18 -19.82 -1.92
C PHE A 444 -22.08 -20.97 -0.90
N ARG A 445 -21.10 -21.87 -1.11
CA ARG A 445 -20.85 -23.01 -0.23
C ARG A 445 -19.54 -22.85 0.54
N VAL A 446 -19.60 -23.09 1.85
CA VAL A 446 -18.40 -23.17 2.70
C VAL A 446 -18.02 -24.64 2.85
N LYS A 447 -16.86 -25.01 2.32
CA LYS A 447 -16.24 -26.33 2.48
C LYS A 447 -15.66 -26.51 3.89
N PRO A 448 -15.49 -27.76 4.36
CA PRO A 448 -14.78 -28.06 5.60
C PRO A 448 -13.37 -27.46 5.63
N ARG A 449 -12.85 -27.24 6.85
CA ARG A 449 -11.44 -26.85 7.06
C ARG A 449 -10.51 -27.88 6.41
N LEU A 450 -9.38 -27.41 5.88
CA LEU A 450 -8.34 -28.29 5.31
C LEU A 450 -7.59 -29.08 6.39
N VAL A 451 -7.59 -28.57 7.62
CA VAL A 451 -6.91 -29.17 8.77
C VAL A 451 -7.74 -28.99 10.03
N ASN A 452 -7.80 -30.03 10.85
CA ASN A 452 -8.46 -30.02 12.16
C ASN A 452 -7.46 -30.46 13.23
N LEU A 453 -7.55 -29.85 14.41
CA LEU A 453 -6.72 -30.16 15.57
C LEU A 453 -7.57 -30.68 16.73
N SER A 454 -7.13 -31.75 17.37
CA SER A 454 -7.81 -32.33 18.54
C SER A 454 -6.80 -32.84 19.55
N VAL A 455 -7.16 -32.82 20.83
CA VAL A 455 -6.39 -33.49 21.89
C VAL A 455 -7.03 -34.84 22.15
N VAL A 456 -6.23 -35.90 22.13
CA VAL A 456 -6.69 -37.27 22.32
C VAL A 456 -5.84 -37.94 23.38
N ALA A 457 -6.47 -38.40 24.46
CA ALA A 457 -5.82 -39.25 25.44
C ALA A 457 -5.62 -40.65 24.85
N VAL A 458 -4.37 -41.12 24.81
CA VAL A 458 -4.03 -42.48 24.40
C VAL A 458 -3.54 -43.23 25.63
N GLU A 459 -4.18 -44.35 25.94
CA GLU A 459 -3.69 -45.25 26.98
C GLU A 459 -2.40 -45.93 26.50
N ASP A 460 -1.29 -45.67 27.18
CA ASP A 460 -0.03 -46.32 26.85
C ASP A 460 0.00 -47.75 27.42
N VAL A 461 -0.32 -48.71 26.56
CA VAL A 461 -0.34 -50.15 26.90
C VAL A 461 1.08 -50.75 26.90
N SER A 462 2.12 -49.99 26.56
CA SER A 462 3.49 -50.52 26.47
C SER A 462 4.21 -50.65 27.82
N ARG A 463 3.65 -50.07 28.90
CA ARG A 463 4.15 -50.20 30.28
C ARG A 463 3.50 -51.35 31.07
N ILE A 464 3.26 -52.50 30.45
CA ILE A 464 2.96 -53.73 31.23
C ILE A 464 4.30 -54.32 31.72
N ALA A 465 4.91 -53.67 32.70
CA ALA A 465 5.84 -54.35 33.59
C ALA A 465 5.00 -55.28 34.48
N VAL A 466 5.42 -56.55 34.57
CA VAL A 466 4.78 -57.60 35.36
C VAL A 466 4.57 -57.12 36.80
N GLY A 467 3.33 -56.73 37.15
CA GLY A 467 2.89 -56.52 38.52
C GLY A 467 2.19 -55.20 38.87
N SER A 468 2.23 -54.16 38.03
CA SER A 468 1.54 -52.88 38.34
C SER A 468 0.70 -52.39 37.16
N LYS A 469 -0.63 -52.48 37.28
CA LYS A 469 -1.56 -51.87 36.33
C LYS A 469 -1.71 -50.39 36.67
N ILE A 470 -0.86 -49.54 36.11
CA ILE A 470 -1.16 -48.11 35.97
C ILE A 470 -0.98 -47.81 34.48
N ALA A 471 -2.10 -47.75 33.75
CA ALA A 471 -2.10 -47.20 32.41
C ALA A 471 -1.93 -45.69 32.56
N ALA A 472 -0.73 -45.19 32.31
CA ALA A 472 -0.53 -43.75 32.16
C ALA A 472 -1.17 -43.33 30.84
N SER A 473 -2.23 -42.52 30.91
CA SER A 473 -2.82 -41.88 29.73
C SER A 473 -1.91 -40.74 29.29
N VAL A 474 -1.38 -40.83 28.07
CA VAL A 474 -0.58 -39.75 27.47
C VAL A 474 -1.46 -39.00 26.49
N ASP A 475 -1.56 -37.69 26.67
CA ASP A 475 -2.28 -36.83 25.73
C ASP A 475 -1.44 -36.66 24.45
N TYR A 476 -2.11 -36.75 23.30
CA TYR A 476 -1.55 -36.45 21.99
C TYR A 476 -2.32 -35.32 21.33
N PHE A 477 -1.58 -34.40 20.70
CA PHE A 477 -2.14 -33.46 19.75
C PHE A 477 -2.24 -34.16 18.40
N ARG A 478 -3.47 -34.38 17.94
CA ARG A 478 -3.79 -35.02 16.67
C ARG A 478 -4.24 -33.99 15.66
N VAL A 479 -3.42 -33.84 14.62
CA VAL A 479 -3.72 -33.05 13.43
C VAL A 479 -4.28 -33.98 12.36
N THR A 480 -5.49 -33.70 11.86
CA THR A 480 -6.14 -34.47 10.79
C THR A 480 -6.38 -33.57 9.58
N LEU A 481 -5.85 -33.96 8.43
CA LEU A 481 -6.07 -33.21 7.19
C LEU A 481 -7.29 -33.73 6.43
N ASN A 482 -7.93 -32.82 5.71
CA ASN A 482 -9.00 -33.12 4.77
C ASN A 482 -8.43 -33.81 3.51
N PRO A 483 -9.05 -34.87 2.96
CA PRO A 483 -8.60 -35.50 1.72
C PRO A 483 -8.40 -34.55 0.52
N GLU A 484 -9.05 -33.38 0.49
CA GLU A 484 -8.81 -32.37 -0.55
C GLU A 484 -7.33 -31.95 -0.67
N VAL A 485 -6.54 -32.08 0.40
CA VAL A 485 -5.10 -31.73 0.38
C VAL A 485 -4.22 -32.75 -0.35
N GLU A 486 -4.71 -33.96 -0.62
CA GLU A 486 -3.92 -35.01 -1.31
C GLU A 486 -3.53 -34.62 -2.73
N ASN A 487 -4.30 -33.70 -3.34
CA ASN A 487 -4.04 -33.20 -4.68
C ASN A 487 -3.04 -32.03 -4.70
N LEU A 488 -2.54 -31.61 -3.53
CA LEU A 488 -1.57 -30.52 -3.41
C LEU A 488 -0.13 -31.06 -3.49
N SER A 489 0.72 -30.38 -4.26
CA SER A 489 2.17 -30.56 -4.18
C SER A 489 2.76 -29.78 -3.01
N ASN A 490 3.96 -30.15 -2.56
CA ASN A 490 4.71 -29.44 -1.51
C ASN A 490 3.89 -29.28 -0.21
N LEU A 491 3.21 -30.35 0.20
CA LEU A 491 2.36 -30.33 1.39
C LEU A 491 3.21 -30.26 2.67
N GLU A 492 3.05 -29.18 3.43
CA GLU A 492 3.68 -28.98 4.73
C GLU A 492 2.62 -28.84 5.83
N VAL A 493 2.90 -29.43 6.99
CA VAL A 493 2.02 -29.38 8.17
C VAL A 493 2.84 -28.90 9.36
N GLN A 494 2.34 -27.88 10.04
CA GLN A 494 2.93 -27.31 11.24
C GLN A 494 1.91 -27.34 12.37
N LEU A 495 2.38 -27.49 13.60
CA LEU A 495 1.57 -27.30 14.80
C LEU A 495 2.26 -26.28 15.68
N LEU A 496 1.65 -25.09 15.77
CA LEU A 496 2.16 -24.02 16.60
C LEU A 496 1.48 -24.05 17.96
N ALA A 497 2.26 -23.91 19.02
CA ALA A 497 1.80 -23.69 20.37
C ALA A 497 2.24 -22.29 20.82
N LYS A 498 1.36 -21.55 21.49
CA LYS A 498 1.66 -20.23 22.04
C LYS A 498 1.37 -20.23 23.54
N ASP A 499 2.35 -19.87 24.36
CA ASP A 499 2.17 -19.78 25.80
C ASP A 499 1.51 -18.45 26.23
N SER A 500 1.22 -18.31 27.52
CA SER A 500 0.66 -17.10 28.12
C SER A 500 1.57 -15.87 28.04
N LYS A 501 2.87 -16.06 27.81
CA LYS A 501 3.87 -14.99 27.59
C LYS A 501 3.99 -14.62 26.10
N LYS A 502 3.19 -15.23 25.22
CA LYS A 502 3.19 -15.09 23.76
C LYS A 502 4.42 -15.69 23.07
N ASN A 503 5.20 -16.55 23.73
CA ASN A 503 6.25 -17.31 23.08
C ASN A 503 5.61 -18.36 22.15
N LEU A 504 6.16 -18.49 20.94
CA LEU A 504 5.71 -19.44 19.93
C LEU A 504 6.65 -20.65 19.85
N PHE A 505 6.07 -21.83 19.86
CA PHE A 505 6.76 -23.11 19.74
C PHE A 505 6.23 -23.86 18.52
N ASP A 506 7.11 -24.26 17.60
CA ASP A 506 6.77 -25.16 16.50
C ASP A 506 6.99 -26.61 16.97
N LEU A 507 5.91 -27.38 17.03
CA LEU A 507 5.93 -28.76 17.49
C LEU A 507 6.13 -29.70 16.30
N ASP A 508 7.20 -30.49 16.34
CA ASP A 508 7.51 -31.47 15.28
C ASP A 508 6.43 -32.55 15.19
N VAL A 509 5.56 -32.42 14.19
CA VAL A 509 4.43 -33.31 13.94
C VAL A 509 4.84 -34.48 13.06
N LYS A 510 4.60 -35.71 13.54
CA LYS A 510 4.96 -36.92 12.79
C LYS A 510 3.75 -37.53 12.12
N LYS A 511 3.85 -37.73 10.79
CA LYS A 511 2.82 -38.43 10.02
C LYS A 511 2.72 -39.89 10.46
N ARG A 512 1.51 -40.38 10.69
CA ARG A 512 1.26 -41.81 10.94
C ARG A 512 1.63 -42.63 9.71
N THR A 513 2.24 -43.79 9.93
CA THR A 513 2.65 -44.74 8.88
C THR A 513 1.51 -45.64 8.39
N ASP A 514 0.29 -45.43 8.87
CA ASP A 514 -0.91 -46.23 8.55
C ASP A 514 -1.61 -45.79 7.25
N GLY A 515 -1.00 -44.85 6.51
CA GLY A 515 -1.56 -44.29 5.28
C GLY A 515 -2.63 -43.23 5.50
N SER A 516 -2.99 -42.90 6.75
CA SER A 516 -3.92 -41.82 7.04
C SER A 516 -3.27 -40.44 6.94
N LEU A 517 -4.06 -39.41 6.63
CA LEU A 517 -3.63 -38.00 6.68
C LEU A 517 -3.65 -37.47 8.12
N ARG A 518 -3.05 -38.22 9.04
CA ARG A 518 -2.99 -37.88 10.45
C ARG A 518 -1.56 -37.69 10.89
N TYR A 519 -1.36 -36.63 11.66
CA TYR A 519 -0.10 -36.32 12.31
C TYR A 519 -0.34 -36.23 13.81
N GLU A 520 0.64 -36.71 14.57
CA GLU A 520 0.54 -36.73 16.02
C GLU A 520 1.84 -36.26 16.65
N VAL A 521 1.70 -35.56 17.77
CA VAL A 521 2.81 -35.18 18.66
C VAL A 521 2.33 -35.35 20.10
N PRO A 522 3.12 -35.96 20.99
CA PRO A 522 2.74 -36.09 22.39
C PRO A 522 2.71 -34.70 23.06
N ALA A 523 1.77 -34.48 23.98
CA ALA A 523 1.68 -33.23 24.74
C ALA A 523 2.92 -32.96 25.59
N SER A 524 3.74 -33.99 25.87
CA SER A 524 5.04 -33.86 26.54
C SER A 524 6.09 -33.12 25.71
N ALA A 525 5.85 -32.85 24.42
CA ALA A 525 6.68 -31.94 23.63
C ALA A 525 6.63 -30.49 24.16
N LEU A 526 5.57 -30.13 24.91
CA LEU A 526 5.53 -28.89 25.68
C LEU A 526 6.28 -29.12 27.01
N LEU A 527 7.45 -28.48 27.12
CA LEU A 527 8.41 -28.70 28.20
C LEU A 527 8.01 -28.03 29.52
N GLU A 528 7.30 -26.90 29.45
CA GLU A 528 6.91 -26.13 30.63
C GLU A 528 5.43 -26.33 30.99
N GLU A 529 5.12 -26.30 32.28
CA GLU A 529 3.74 -26.21 32.74
C GLU A 529 3.12 -24.86 32.35
N GLY A 530 1.85 -24.89 31.98
CA GLY A 530 1.15 -23.66 31.61
C GLY A 530 -0.05 -23.91 30.71
N GLU A 531 -0.68 -22.80 30.35
CA GLU A 531 -1.75 -22.76 29.35
C GLU A 531 -1.16 -22.42 27.99
N TYR A 532 -1.59 -23.18 26.98
CA TYR A 532 -1.13 -23.06 25.61
C TYR A 532 -2.31 -22.93 24.65
N GLU A 533 -2.16 -22.03 23.68
CA GLU A 533 -3.02 -21.93 22.50
C GLU A 533 -2.37 -22.71 21.36
N LEU A 534 -3.05 -23.73 20.85
CA LEU A 534 -2.54 -24.60 19.80
C LEU A 534 -3.28 -24.34 18.49
N GLN A 535 -2.57 -24.23 17.37
CA GLN A 535 -3.14 -24.13 16.04
C GLN A 535 -2.31 -24.90 15.01
N ALA A 536 -2.97 -25.77 14.26
CA ALA A 536 -2.35 -26.47 13.15
C ALA A 536 -2.50 -25.66 11.84
N ILE A 537 -1.45 -25.64 11.04
CA ILE A 537 -1.40 -24.97 9.75
C ILE A 537 -1.02 -26.00 8.70
N VAL A 538 -1.73 -26.01 7.58
CA VAL A 538 -1.36 -26.78 6.40
C VAL A 538 -1.11 -25.82 5.24
N THR A 539 0.01 -26.02 4.53
CA THR A 539 0.30 -25.31 3.28
C THR A 539 0.59 -26.30 2.17
N GLY A 540 0.33 -25.89 0.94
CA GLY A 540 0.61 -26.69 -0.25
C GLY A 540 0.32 -25.88 -1.51
N GLU A 541 0.49 -26.52 -2.67
CA GLU A 541 0.41 -25.83 -3.96
C GLU A 541 -0.46 -26.60 -4.94
N THR A 542 -1.26 -25.87 -5.70
CA THR A 542 -1.88 -26.36 -6.94
C THR A 542 -1.08 -25.85 -8.13
N LYS A 543 -1.35 -26.36 -9.34
CA LYS A 543 -0.71 -25.87 -10.59
C LYS A 543 -0.79 -24.36 -10.81
N LYS A 544 -1.73 -23.67 -10.16
CA LYS A 544 -2.01 -22.24 -10.38
C LYS A 544 -1.82 -21.35 -9.15
N LYS A 545 -1.92 -21.89 -7.93
CA LYS A 545 -1.99 -21.08 -6.68
C LYS A 545 -1.47 -21.86 -5.47
N LYS A 546 -0.85 -21.13 -4.53
CA LYS A 546 -0.57 -21.62 -3.17
C LYS A 546 -1.88 -21.73 -2.37
N VAL A 547 -1.98 -22.75 -1.54
CA VAL A 547 -3.13 -23.05 -0.68
C VAL A 547 -2.64 -23.11 0.76
N ARG A 548 -3.34 -22.40 1.66
CA ARG A 548 -3.09 -22.43 3.10
C ARG A 548 -4.40 -22.66 3.82
N GLY A 549 -4.38 -23.50 4.86
CA GLY A 549 -5.51 -23.73 5.74
C GLY A 549 -5.07 -23.78 7.20
N THR A 550 -5.97 -23.40 8.10
CA THR A 550 -5.71 -23.38 9.54
C THR A 550 -6.80 -24.14 10.29
N SER A 551 -6.40 -24.78 11.39
CA SER A 551 -7.36 -25.41 12.29
C SER A 551 -8.04 -24.37 13.17
N GLN A 552 -9.09 -24.81 13.85
CA GLN A 552 -9.54 -24.16 15.06
C GLN A 552 -8.39 -24.04 16.06
N VAL A 553 -8.45 -23.00 16.89
CA VAL A 553 -7.56 -22.86 18.05
C VAL A 553 -8.02 -23.83 19.14
N VAL A 554 -7.08 -24.56 19.72
CA VAL A 554 -7.32 -25.50 20.82
C VAL A 554 -6.53 -25.03 22.04
N TYR A 555 -7.22 -24.79 23.15
CA TYR A 555 -6.58 -24.45 24.41
C TYR A 555 -6.22 -25.71 25.19
N TYR A 556 -4.99 -25.80 25.68
CA TYR A 556 -4.51 -26.96 26.45
C TYR A 556 -3.72 -26.50 27.68
N THR A 557 -4.01 -27.11 28.82
CA THR A 557 -3.27 -26.88 30.07
C THR A 557 -2.31 -28.03 30.32
N ARG A 558 -1.01 -27.77 30.20
CA ARG A 558 0.03 -28.74 30.51
C ARG A 558 0.29 -28.76 32.02
N LYS A 559 0.15 -29.95 32.61
CA LYS A 559 0.59 -30.26 33.99
C LYS A 559 1.63 -31.35 33.91
N ILE A 560 2.81 -31.15 34.49
CA ILE A 560 3.89 -32.14 34.51
C ILE A 560 3.67 -33.04 35.71
N THR A 561 3.44 -34.32 35.46
CA THR A 561 3.30 -35.32 36.52
C THR A 561 4.64 -35.64 37.18
N GLU A 562 4.64 -36.00 38.47
CA GLU A 562 5.84 -36.36 39.23
C GLU A 562 6.68 -37.47 38.56
N GLU A 563 6.06 -38.40 37.83
CA GLU A 563 6.75 -39.46 37.06
C GLU A 563 7.54 -38.95 35.84
N GLU A 564 7.18 -37.79 35.26
CA GLU A 564 7.92 -37.18 34.14
C GLU A 564 9.15 -36.40 34.63
N LYS A 565 9.17 -35.99 35.91
CA LYS A 565 10.36 -35.41 36.55
C LYS A 565 11.46 -36.44 36.79
N GLU A 566 11.12 -37.74 36.81
CA GLU A 566 12.04 -38.86 37.10
C GLU A 566 12.48 -39.68 35.86
N GLY A 567 12.04 -39.30 34.64
CA GLY A 567 12.52 -39.93 33.41
C GLY A 567 14.04 -39.79 33.23
N PRO A 568 14.73 -40.68 32.48
CA PRO A 568 16.18 -40.64 32.36
C PRO A 568 16.61 -39.32 31.72
N VAL A 569 17.03 -38.38 32.56
CA VAL A 569 17.74 -37.17 32.15
C VAL A 569 19.09 -37.65 31.62
N THR A 570 19.21 -37.76 30.29
CA THR A 570 20.53 -37.70 29.66
C THR A 570 21.10 -36.33 29.98
N HIS A 571 21.87 -36.25 31.07
CA HIS A 571 22.69 -35.09 31.36
C HIS A 571 23.68 -34.91 30.21
N LEU A 572 23.37 -34.00 29.27
CA LEU A 572 24.42 -33.39 28.47
C LEU A 572 25.33 -32.66 29.46
N VAL A 573 26.53 -33.19 29.65
CA VAL A 573 27.57 -32.58 30.48
C VAL A 573 27.91 -31.23 29.85
N THR A 574 27.34 -30.16 30.40
CA THR A 574 27.80 -28.80 30.17
C THR A 574 29.15 -28.65 30.87
N LYS A 575 30.21 -28.59 30.07
CA LYS A 575 31.55 -28.19 30.51
C LYS A 575 31.43 -26.79 31.12
N THR A 576 31.74 -26.67 32.41
CA THR A 576 31.77 -25.41 33.14
C THR A 576 32.91 -24.55 32.61
N GLU A 577 32.57 -23.41 32.02
CA GLU A 577 33.52 -22.35 31.68
C GLU A 577 33.69 -21.43 32.92
N PRO A 578 34.91 -20.97 33.24
CA PRO A 578 35.16 -20.27 34.50
C PRO A 578 34.52 -18.87 34.53
N GLU A 579 34.11 -18.48 35.73
CA GLU A 579 33.50 -17.22 36.12
C GLU A 579 34.22 -15.99 35.54
N LYS A 580 33.49 -15.17 34.77
CA LYS A 580 33.95 -13.89 34.23
C LYS A 580 33.95 -12.82 35.36
N PRO A 581 34.94 -11.91 35.45
CA PRO A 581 34.96 -10.89 36.50
C PRO A 581 33.85 -9.83 36.27
N PRO A 582 33.44 -9.08 37.31
CA PRO A 582 32.34 -8.12 37.19
C PRO A 582 32.70 -6.97 36.23
N GLU A 583 31.77 -6.66 35.32
CA GLU A 583 31.91 -5.60 34.32
C GLU A 583 31.86 -4.18 34.95
N PRO A 584 32.57 -3.18 34.40
CA PRO A 584 32.57 -1.81 34.90
C PRO A 584 31.30 -1.05 34.49
N PRO A 585 30.92 0.03 35.19
CA PRO A 585 29.63 0.67 35.02
C PRO A 585 29.52 1.46 33.72
N TYR A 586 28.51 1.13 32.90
CA TYR A 586 28.13 1.73 31.62
C TYR A 586 27.74 3.23 31.65
N LEU A 587 27.90 3.92 32.78
CA LEU A 587 27.49 5.31 32.99
C LEU A 587 28.47 6.37 32.43
N LEU A 588 29.72 5.97 32.14
CA LEU A 588 30.73 6.87 31.55
C LEU A 588 30.67 6.93 30.02
N PHE A 589 30.11 5.90 29.37
CA PHE A 589 30.08 5.80 27.90
C PHE A 589 28.97 6.66 27.28
N SER A 590 27.82 6.79 27.96
CA SER A 590 26.71 7.65 27.51
C SER A 590 27.03 9.15 27.61
N LEU A 591 27.89 9.55 28.54
CA LEU A 591 28.37 10.94 28.68
C LEU A 591 29.36 11.35 27.57
N LEU A 592 30.10 10.39 26.98
CA LEU A 592 31.05 10.68 25.91
C LEU A 592 30.33 10.92 24.56
N ILE A 593 29.24 10.20 24.31
CA ILE A 593 28.44 10.30 23.06
C ILE A 593 27.60 11.58 23.04
N LEU A 594 27.15 12.09 24.19
CA LEU A 594 26.50 13.40 24.26
C LEU A 594 27.49 14.58 24.07
N GLY A 595 28.74 14.44 24.51
CA GLY A 595 29.76 15.48 24.37
C GLY A 595 30.23 15.70 22.92
N LEU A 596 30.25 14.64 22.11
CA LEU A 596 30.66 14.69 20.71
C LEU A 596 29.63 15.38 19.79
N ASN A 597 28.34 15.26 20.08
CA ASN A 597 27.27 15.87 19.26
C ASN A 597 27.10 17.38 19.48
N VAL A 598 27.53 17.92 20.63
CA VAL A 598 27.53 19.37 20.90
C VAL A 598 28.74 20.07 20.24
N GLY A 599 29.87 19.35 20.07
CA GLY A 599 31.06 19.88 19.41
C GLY A 599 30.91 20.05 17.90
N THR A 600 30.24 19.11 17.23
CA THR A 600 30.04 19.12 15.77
C THR A 600 29.02 20.18 15.34
N THR A 601 27.94 20.37 16.11
CA THR A 601 26.96 21.45 15.85
C THR A 601 27.54 22.84 16.09
N ALA A 602 28.40 23.03 17.11
CA ALA A 602 29.09 24.30 17.32
C ALA A 602 30.12 24.64 16.22
N PHE A 603 30.75 23.64 15.61
CA PHE A 603 31.69 23.82 14.50
C PHE A 603 30.96 24.20 13.19
N CYS A 604 29.84 23.56 12.87
CA CYS A 604 29.05 23.87 11.67
C CYS A 604 28.41 25.27 11.72
N VAL A 605 27.92 25.72 12.88
CA VAL A 605 27.32 27.06 13.04
C VAL A 605 28.37 28.18 12.96
N LYS A 606 29.62 27.92 13.35
CA LYS A 606 30.70 28.91 13.24
C LYS A 606 31.22 29.07 11.81
N LYS A 607 31.18 28.00 10.99
CA LYS A 607 31.58 28.04 9.57
C LYS A 607 30.53 28.69 8.65
N LEU A 608 29.25 28.68 9.05
CA LEU A 608 28.15 29.36 8.33
C LEU A 608 28.09 30.88 8.58
N LYS A 609 28.84 31.43 9.56
CA LYS A 609 28.87 32.88 9.86
C LYS A 609 30.13 33.60 9.39
N SER A 610 31.13 32.91 8.85
CA SER A 610 32.32 33.53 8.26
C SER A 610 32.41 33.19 6.78
N GLY A 611 31.75 33.98 5.94
CA GLY A 611 31.99 33.96 4.50
C GLY A 611 33.41 34.40 4.18
N GLY A 612 34.11 33.65 3.33
CA GLY A 612 35.33 34.13 2.68
C GLY A 612 36.44 33.11 2.43
N SER A 613 36.50 32.70 1.16
CA SER A 613 37.69 32.31 0.37
C SER A 613 38.39 30.96 0.60
N GLN A 614 38.70 30.34 -0.54
CA GLN A 614 39.34 29.05 -0.75
C GLN A 614 40.78 28.99 -0.25
N LYS A 615 41.19 27.81 0.25
CA LYS A 615 42.50 27.20 0.02
C LYS A 615 42.44 25.70 0.28
N GLU A 616 42.97 24.91 -0.67
CA GLU A 616 43.27 23.49 -0.52
C GLU A 616 44.28 23.27 0.60
N GLU A 617 43.95 22.41 1.57
CA GLU A 617 44.91 21.79 2.48
C GLU A 617 44.66 20.28 2.48
N ALA A 618 45.72 19.51 2.26
CA ALA A 618 45.72 18.06 2.14
C ALA A 618 45.29 17.38 3.45
N LEU A 619 44.49 16.31 3.33
CA LEU A 619 44.11 15.41 4.43
C LEU A 619 45.37 14.72 5.00
N PRO A 620 45.54 14.64 6.34
CA PRO A 620 46.62 13.86 6.93
C PRO A 620 46.31 12.36 6.81
N ASP A 621 47.35 11.56 6.52
CA ASP A 621 47.25 10.10 6.46
C ASP A 621 46.68 9.52 7.75
N LEU A 622 45.56 8.82 7.63
CA LEU A 622 44.89 8.14 8.71
C LEU A 622 45.62 6.83 9.01
N VAL A 623 46.60 6.86 9.91
CA VAL A 623 47.22 5.63 10.43
C VAL A 623 46.22 4.99 11.41
N ILE A 624 45.53 3.94 10.95
CA ILE A 624 44.64 3.13 11.79
C ILE A 624 45.50 2.29 12.73
N ASP A 625 45.28 2.45 14.03
CA ASP A 625 45.97 1.69 15.08
C ASP A 625 45.73 0.18 14.89
N GLU A 626 46.80 -0.63 14.89
CA GLU A 626 46.73 -2.10 14.74
C GLU A 626 45.77 -2.75 15.74
N LYS A 627 45.53 -2.13 16.90
CA LYS A 627 44.55 -2.61 17.88
C LYS A 627 43.11 -2.53 17.40
N ILE A 628 42.79 -1.55 16.55
CA ILE A 628 41.45 -1.38 15.95
C ILE A 628 41.23 -2.41 14.85
N LEU A 629 42.26 -2.66 14.04
CA LEU A 629 42.25 -3.73 13.03
C LEU A 629 42.12 -5.11 13.68
N SER A 630 42.80 -5.37 14.80
CA SER A 630 42.65 -6.64 15.52
C SER A 630 41.26 -6.81 16.15
N ALA A 631 40.63 -5.72 16.61
CA ALA A 631 39.28 -5.76 17.18
C ALA A 631 38.20 -5.97 16.11
N LEU A 632 38.41 -5.44 14.90
CA LEU A 632 37.51 -5.64 13.75
C LEU A 632 37.56 -7.09 13.23
N VAL A 633 38.76 -7.69 13.16
CA VAL A 633 38.93 -9.10 12.76
C VAL A 633 38.32 -10.05 13.80
N GLU A 634 38.42 -9.73 15.09
CA GLU A 634 37.78 -10.52 16.16
C GLU A 634 36.24 -10.40 16.19
N LEU A 635 35.68 -9.35 15.59
CA LEU A 635 34.25 -9.13 15.41
C LEU A 635 33.70 -9.85 14.17
N GLU A 636 34.46 -9.91 13.07
CA GLU A 636 34.08 -10.67 11.87
C GLU A 636 34.07 -12.19 12.11
N GLU A 637 34.96 -12.70 12.96
CA GLU A 637 34.99 -14.14 13.29
C GLU A 637 33.82 -14.59 14.20
N LYS A 638 33.14 -13.65 14.88
CA LYS A 638 32.09 -13.96 15.88
C LYS A 638 30.66 -13.75 15.38
N VAL A 639 30.45 -13.29 14.15
CA VAL A 639 29.10 -13.12 13.59
C VAL A 639 28.87 -14.15 12.48
N SER A 640 28.56 -15.38 12.90
CA SER A 640 27.94 -16.41 12.06
C SER A 640 26.59 -16.80 12.66
N LEU A 641 25.54 -16.45 11.90
CA LEU A 641 24.17 -16.97 11.89
C LEU A 641 23.21 -16.61 13.03
N ARG A 642 22.06 -16.10 12.56
CA ARG A 642 20.71 -16.11 13.16
C ARG A 642 20.54 -15.39 14.49
N GLU A 643 20.04 -14.16 14.40
CA GLU A 643 18.87 -13.66 15.13
C GLU A 643 18.73 -12.19 14.78
N VAL A 644 17.71 -11.83 13.99
CA VAL A 644 17.23 -10.45 13.90
C VAL A 644 15.90 -10.44 14.63
N ASN A 645 15.95 -9.98 15.88
CA ASN A 645 14.78 -9.55 16.63
C ASN A 645 14.56 -8.06 16.28
N LEU A 646 13.43 -7.75 15.65
CA LEU A 646 12.98 -6.38 15.37
C LEU A 646 12.00 -6.00 16.48
N ASP A 647 12.49 -5.25 17.46
CA ASP A 647 11.67 -4.28 18.18
C ASP A 647 11.62 -2.97 17.38
#